data_AF-A0A2D5XNT1-F1
#
_entry.id   AF-A0A2D5XNT1-F1
#
_cell.length_a   1.000
_cell.length_b   1.000
_cell.length_c   1.000
_cell.angle_alpha   90.00
_cell.angle_beta   90.00
_cell.angle_gamma   90.00
#
_symmetry.space_group_name_H-M   'P 1'
#
loop_
_entity.id
_entity.type
_entity.pdbx_description
1 polymer ?
#
loop_
_entity_poly.entity_id
_entity_poly.type
_entity_poly.pdbx_seq_one_letter_code
_entity_poly.pdbx_strand_id
1 'polypeptide(L)'
;MGPVLFRPSHLTLLIGCLLAGCASTPLLAPRPVPASALALAEEARTQEHMGDPDRARELWQAASDLDPSWLLPRRSMQLLDLADAKGPAVLEQAHLASARGTPGSAYLLARLASDDVKAYLLALHSEPEDAWLHHGLAVTLSREGRLTESLAESRLAVQQARSSSERVFFLARLATGLYIQDTKEGPARAFDRMLKLWQTLESDQWAWVDLSGQLLNLNVRGDRAAWQRSLASSMQGDARLSSAQRRKVASLLVKDSYARKLLARKPKAGQSLEEGLSISFALDFSDGDDVERARVLWRKDLPPQATDSEGRPRDERLLAVDIALGELQREGGVEQLRTLGETLLSAGRPDWAQRVADALHRAGAEGDEQLLVRARLLESRQTALRDALDDLGRGRLERVLELDSAPKKGGRRGLGSFRVKKNSGDMDQVLSALEARLGPYSRAESGDGREPREGYDLKQSTRIDLWPILTGIAGADGAGITQPGLGTLARDLGFYVQIVAPTGQDTQTRLARLVLQEAAQGELLGRPWQGTRILLGDVQSRYPDWKISGAALPDQYWVLLPEIVRGQNNWRSLAARFEGRPEAVQAALAQTGLLPASGVRTCDTRPGLGEAERLALAVMVSLGEESAQQLVVPSLEDLLDLTMRHEEGHMADYEEWLPPSEALFKVLRLFWQGGLSVRGIWAHVEARAQLTAMAVAQDPRLGLAQILRMVEARERTRGPTVHPHAEGYEWLLKKILLELKRNPRGLDPSRSLLHQLHLLAPQELAAVCLLLAEEEGLVQH
;
A
#
# COMPACT_ATOMS: atom_id res chain seq x y z
N MET A 1 -30.92 -20.83 -56.64
CA MET A 1 -31.08 -20.03 -55.40
C MET A 1 -29.83 -20.25 -54.57
N GLY A 2 -28.92 -19.28 -54.55
CA GLY A 2 -27.65 -19.34 -53.84
C GLY A 2 -27.41 -18.02 -53.08
N PRO A 3 -26.69 -18.03 -51.95
CA PRO A 3 -26.62 -16.91 -51.04
C PRO A 3 -25.71 -15.80 -51.56
N VAL A 4 -26.20 -14.57 -51.51
CA VAL A 4 -25.44 -13.37 -51.86
C VAL A 4 -24.51 -13.01 -50.70
N LEU A 5 -23.21 -13.19 -50.92
CA LEU A 5 -22.13 -12.76 -50.02
C LEU A 5 -21.98 -11.24 -50.06
N PHE A 6 -22.25 -10.56 -48.94
CA PHE A 6 -21.96 -9.14 -48.75
C PHE A 6 -20.45 -8.90 -48.66
N ARG A 7 -19.92 -7.98 -49.47
CA ARG A 7 -18.50 -7.60 -49.43
C ARG A 7 -18.20 -6.64 -48.26
N PRO A 8 -17.08 -6.81 -47.52
CA PRO A 8 -16.73 -6.00 -46.34
C PRO A 8 -16.45 -4.52 -46.62
N SER A 9 -16.27 -4.12 -47.88
CA SER A 9 -15.82 -2.77 -48.26
C SER A 9 -16.90 -1.68 -48.12
N HIS A 10 -18.18 -2.03 -48.01
CA HIS A 10 -19.26 -1.05 -47.83
C HIS A 10 -19.56 -0.74 -46.36
N LEU A 11 -19.22 -1.65 -45.44
CA LEU A 11 -19.40 -1.43 -44.00
C LEU A 11 -18.37 -0.43 -43.44
N THR A 12 -17.15 -0.43 -43.99
CA THR A 12 -16.09 0.53 -43.59
C THR A 12 -16.39 1.96 -44.05
N LEU A 13 -17.05 2.13 -45.20
CA LEU A 13 -17.44 3.46 -45.69
C LEU A 13 -18.64 4.03 -44.91
N LEU A 14 -19.59 3.17 -44.51
CA LEU A 14 -20.75 3.59 -43.70
C LEU A 14 -20.35 3.95 -42.26
N ILE A 15 -19.41 3.20 -41.66
CA ILE A 15 -18.85 3.51 -40.35
C ILE A 15 -17.94 4.75 -40.42
N GLY A 16 -17.22 4.95 -41.52
CA GLY A 16 -16.43 6.17 -41.77
C GLY A 16 -17.30 7.43 -41.91
N CYS A 17 -18.46 7.34 -42.56
CA CYS A 17 -19.40 8.46 -42.66
C CYS A 17 -20.19 8.73 -41.37
N LEU A 18 -20.46 7.71 -40.54
CA LEU A 18 -21.10 7.88 -39.23
C LEU A 18 -20.14 8.47 -38.17
N LEU A 19 -18.83 8.24 -38.30
CA LEU A 19 -17.82 8.82 -37.39
C LEU A 19 -17.34 10.22 -37.81
N ALA A 20 -17.54 10.63 -39.06
CA ALA A 20 -17.20 11.97 -39.55
C ALA A 20 -18.36 12.99 -39.42
N GLY A 21 -19.58 12.54 -39.08
CA GLY A 21 -20.78 13.36 -38.96
C GLY A 21 -21.01 14.00 -37.59
N CYS A 22 -20.26 13.64 -36.56
CA CYS A 22 -20.29 14.33 -35.27
C CYS A 22 -19.40 15.57 -35.34
N ALA A 23 -19.81 16.58 -36.11
CA ALA A 23 -19.37 17.93 -35.85
C ALA A 23 -19.79 18.25 -34.41
N SER A 24 -18.83 18.26 -33.49
CA SER A 24 -19.03 18.66 -32.11
C SER A 24 -19.74 20.00 -32.12
N THR A 25 -21.01 20.00 -31.71
CA THR A 25 -21.74 21.23 -31.39
C THR A 25 -20.79 22.03 -30.51
N PRO A 26 -20.43 23.27 -30.88
CA PRO A 26 -19.57 24.07 -30.02
C PRO A 26 -20.25 24.11 -28.66
N LEU A 27 -19.57 23.56 -27.65
CA LEU A 27 -20.04 23.62 -26.28
C LEU A 27 -20.33 25.10 -26.00
N LEU A 28 -21.58 25.41 -25.65
CA LEU A 28 -21.93 26.76 -25.27
C LEU A 28 -21.03 27.13 -24.09
N ALA A 29 -20.43 28.32 -24.14
CA ALA A 29 -19.65 28.80 -23.03
C ALA A 29 -20.56 28.82 -21.79
N PRO A 30 -20.13 28.24 -20.65
CA PRO A 30 -20.96 28.19 -19.45
C PRO A 30 -21.36 29.61 -19.05
N ARG A 31 -22.61 29.79 -18.63
CA ARG A 31 -23.09 31.10 -18.13
C ARG A 31 -22.23 31.52 -16.93
N PRO A 32 -21.53 32.66 -16.98
CA PRO A 32 -20.68 33.10 -15.87
C PRO A 32 -21.52 33.35 -14.62
N VAL A 33 -20.94 33.06 -13.45
CA VAL A 33 -21.57 33.35 -12.15
C VAL A 33 -21.58 34.87 -11.92
N PRO A 34 -22.69 35.45 -11.42
CA PRO A 34 -22.71 36.86 -11.04
C PRO A 34 -21.61 37.19 -10.03
N ALA A 35 -20.90 38.31 -10.22
CA ALA A 35 -19.79 38.72 -9.34
C ALA A 35 -20.21 38.85 -7.87
N SER A 36 -21.46 39.26 -7.60
CA SER A 36 -22.03 39.34 -6.25
C SER A 36 -22.22 37.96 -5.60
N ALA A 37 -22.65 36.96 -6.37
CA ALA A 37 -22.76 35.58 -5.88
C ALA A 37 -21.37 35.01 -5.59
N LEU A 38 -20.40 35.27 -6.47
CA LEU A 38 -19.00 34.85 -6.28
C LEU A 38 -18.38 35.48 -5.01
N ALA A 39 -18.58 36.78 -4.78
CA ALA A 39 -18.07 37.45 -3.59
C ALA A 39 -18.66 36.86 -2.28
N LEU A 40 -19.96 36.53 -2.27
CA LEU A 40 -20.59 35.88 -1.12
C LEU A 40 -20.05 34.46 -0.88
N ALA A 41 -19.78 33.71 -1.95
CA ALA A 41 -19.17 32.39 -1.85
C ALA A 41 -17.74 32.42 -1.32
N GLU A 42 -16.94 33.41 -1.73
CA GLU A 42 -15.57 33.60 -1.22
C GLU A 42 -15.58 33.97 0.28
N GLU A 43 -16.51 34.82 0.71
CA GLU A 43 -16.71 35.13 2.13
C GLU A 43 -17.20 33.90 2.89
N ALA A 44 -18.14 33.11 2.34
CA ALA A 44 -18.64 31.89 2.96
C ALA A 44 -17.49 30.91 3.27
N ARG A 45 -16.61 30.65 2.30
CA ARG A 45 -15.41 29.82 2.49
C ARG A 45 -14.48 30.37 3.55
N THR A 46 -14.33 31.69 3.61
CA THR A 46 -13.50 32.35 4.62
C THR A 46 -14.03 32.03 6.02
N GLN A 47 -15.35 32.07 6.20
CA GLN A 47 -16.00 31.75 7.48
C GLN A 47 -15.91 30.26 7.83
N GLU A 48 -16.03 29.35 6.85
CA GLU A 48 -15.78 27.90 7.07
C GLU A 48 -14.37 27.67 7.65
N HIS A 49 -13.35 28.34 7.08
CA HIS A 49 -11.97 28.22 7.54
C HIS A 49 -11.72 28.87 8.91
N MET A 50 -12.52 29.88 9.28
CA MET A 50 -12.50 30.49 10.60
C MET A 50 -13.24 29.65 11.65
N GLY A 51 -13.94 28.60 11.23
CA GLY A 51 -14.73 27.74 12.11
C GLY A 51 -16.08 28.33 12.50
N ASP A 52 -16.65 29.20 11.65
CA ASP A 52 -18.01 29.75 11.81
C ASP A 52 -18.95 29.15 10.74
N PRO A 53 -19.45 27.92 10.96
CA PRO A 53 -20.27 27.22 9.98
C PRO A 53 -21.65 27.86 9.78
N ASP A 54 -22.19 28.54 10.79
CA ASP A 54 -23.50 29.19 10.70
C ASP A 54 -23.42 30.42 9.79
N ARG A 55 -22.39 31.25 9.98
CA ARG A 55 -22.17 32.39 9.09
C ARG A 55 -21.85 31.94 7.67
N ALA A 56 -21.05 30.89 7.51
CA ALA A 56 -20.79 30.30 6.21
C ALA A 56 -22.09 29.84 5.52
N ARG A 57 -22.99 29.17 6.24
CA ARG A 57 -24.29 28.71 5.73
C ARG A 57 -25.15 29.89 5.24
N GLU A 58 -25.26 30.96 6.01
CA GLU A 58 -25.99 32.17 5.60
C GLU A 58 -25.47 32.75 4.29
N LEU A 59 -24.13 32.84 4.16
CA LEU A 59 -23.48 33.39 2.98
C LEU A 59 -23.63 32.48 1.76
N TRP A 60 -23.56 31.16 1.95
CA TRP A 60 -23.86 30.20 0.88
C TRP A 60 -25.31 30.26 0.43
N GLN A 61 -26.25 30.42 1.36
CA GLN A 61 -27.66 30.59 1.00
C GLN A 61 -27.84 31.86 0.16
N ALA A 62 -27.28 32.99 0.61
CA ALA A 62 -27.35 34.25 -0.13
C ALA A 62 -26.69 34.15 -1.52
N ALA A 63 -25.57 33.43 -1.65
CA ALA A 63 -24.96 33.15 -2.96
C ALA A 63 -25.87 32.28 -3.85
N SER A 64 -26.54 31.28 -3.27
CA SER A 64 -27.52 30.44 -3.98
C SER A 64 -28.76 31.23 -4.41
N ASP A 65 -29.18 32.23 -3.65
CA ASP A 65 -30.35 33.05 -3.98
C ASP A 65 -30.05 33.98 -5.17
N LEU A 66 -28.81 34.45 -5.28
CA LEU A 66 -28.36 35.28 -6.41
C LEU A 66 -28.18 34.51 -7.71
N ASP A 67 -27.75 33.24 -7.65
CA ASP A 67 -27.73 32.34 -8.81
C ASP A 67 -28.21 30.93 -8.42
N PRO A 68 -29.53 30.67 -8.49
CA PRO A 68 -30.12 29.37 -8.16
C PRO A 68 -29.68 28.22 -9.08
N SER A 69 -29.01 28.53 -10.20
CA SER A 69 -28.46 27.53 -11.13
C SER A 69 -27.00 27.19 -10.83
N TRP A 70 -26.34 27.95 -9.96
CA TRP A 70 -24.99 27.67 -9.51
C TRP A 70 -25.01 26.67 -8.36
N LEU A 71 -24.46 25.48 -8.60
CA LEU A 71 -24.62 24.35 -7.69
C LEU A 71 -23.61 24.36 -6.52
N LEU A 72 -22.50 25.08 -6.64
CA LEU A 72 -21.46 25.15 -5.59
C LEU A 72 -22.03 25.55 -4.22
N PRO A 73 -22.81 26.64 -4.06
CA PRO A 73 -23.34 27.02 -2.75
C PRO A 73 -24.21 25.97 -2.09
N ARG A 74 -25.11 25.33 -2.85
CA ARG A 74 -25.96 24.25 -2.32
C ARG A 74 -25.15 23.04 -1.92
N ARG A 75 -24.15 22.66 -2.72
CA ARG A 75 -23.21 21.59 -2.36
C ARG A 75 -22.44 21.92 -1.09
N SER A 76 -21.97 23.15 -0.91
CA SER A 76 -21.25 23.56 0.29
C SER A 76 -22.14 23.50 1.52
N MET A 77 -23.37 24.03 1.46
CA MET A 77 -24.34 23.90 2.55
C MET A 77 -24.60 22.44 2.91
N GLN A 78 -24.76 21.57 1.91
CA GLN A 78 -24.91 20.13 2.17
C GLN A 78 -23.67 19.50 2.80
N LEU A 79 -22.45 19.95 2.47
CA LEU A 79 -21.25 19.44 3.13
C LEU A 79 -21.19 19.88 4.59
N LEU A 80 -21.66 21.09 4.91
CA LEU A 80 -21.86 21.55 6.29
C LEU A 80 -22.91 20.70 6.98
N ASP A 81 -24.03 20.39 6.32
CA ASP A 81 -25.11 19.58 6.90
C ASP A 81 -24.76 18.09 7.00
N LEU A 82 -23.93 17.55 6.09
CA LEU A 82 -23.40 16.18 6.13
C LEU A 82 -22.41 15.96 7.28
N ALA A 83 -21.83 17.03 7.84
CA ALA A 83 -21.10 16.93 9.09
C ALA A 83 -22.03 16.53 10.25
N ASP A 84 -23.33 16.86 10.15
CA ASP A 84 -24.35 16.64 11.19
C ASP A 84 -25.41 15.57 10.84
N ALA A 85 -25.60 15.22 9.56
CA ALA A 85 -26.67 14.31 9.12
C ALA A 85 -26.17 13.17 8.22
N LYS A 86 -26.48 11.93 8.60
CA LYS A 86 -26.44 10.73 7.73
C LYS A 86 -27.83 10.11 7.65
N GLY A 87 -28.25 9.66 6.46
CA GLY A 87 -29.40 8.75 6.32
C GLY A 87 -30.49 9.15 5.30
N PRO A 88 -31.65 8.44 5.34
CA PRO A 88 -32.73 8.53 4.36
C PRO A 88 -33.34 9.93 4.17
N ALA A 89 -33.29 10.79 5.19
CA ALA A 89 -33.85 12.14 5.13
C ALA A 89 -33.15 13.04 4.10
N VAL A 90 -31.84 12.86 3.90
CA VAL A 90 -31.05 13.60 2.89
C VAL A 90 -31.45 13.15 1.47
N LEU A 91 -31.72 11.86 1.31
CA LEU A 91 -32.20 11.29 0.04
C LEU A 91 -33.61 11.76 -0.30
N GLU A 92 -34.50 11.81 0.69
CA GLU A 92 -35.87 12.33 0.54
C GLU A 92 -35.89 13.80 0.14
N GLN A 93 -35.06 14.64 0.77
CA GLN A 93 -34.90 16.04 0.36
C GLN A 93 -34.39 16.19 -1.07
N ALA A 94 -33.45 15.35 -1.51
CA ALA A 94 -32.96 15.34 -2.89
C ALA A 94 -34.05 14.93 -3.89
N HIS A 95 -34.88 13.94 -3.56
CA HIS A 95 -36.04 13.56 -4.36
C HIS A 95 -37.07 14.70 -4.46
N LEU A 96 -37.37 15.38 -3.35
CA LEU A 96 -38.28 16.52 -3.35
C LEU A 96 -37.75 17.70 -4.17
N ALA A 97 -36.44 17.99 -4.10
CA ALA A 97 -35.82 19.04 -4.90
C ALA A 97 -35.84 18.73 -6.41
N SER A 98 -35.63 17.46 -6.78
CA SER A 98 -35.71 17.00 -8.17
C SER A 98 -37.14 17.02 -8.72
N ALA A 99 -38.12 16.59 -7.93
CA ALA A 99 -39.53 16.66 -8.32
C ALA A 99 -40.00 18.10 -8.59
N ARG A 100 -39.34 19.10 -7.97
CA ARG A 100 -39.60 20.54 -8.19
C ARG A 100 -38.83 21.13 -9.38
N GLY A 101 -38.04 20.33 -10.11
CA GLY A 101 -37.23 20.80 -11.24
C GLY A 101 -36.13 21.78 -10.84
N THR A 102 -35.61 21.65 -9.61
CA THR A 102 -34.60 22.57 -9.09
C THR A 102 -33.27 22.31 -9.82
N PRO A 103 -32.62 23.33 -10.42
CA PRO A 103 -31.33 23.14 -11.11
C PRO A 103 -30.28 22.46 -10.22
N GLY A 104 -29.54 21.50 -10.77
CA GLY A 104 -28.51 20.72 -10.06
C GLY A 104 -29.05 19.66 -9.09
N SER A 105 -30.37 19.44 -9.04
CA SER A 105 -30.98 18.33 -8.30
C SER A 105 -30.64 16.96 -8.91
N ALA A 106 -30.40 16.89 -10.23
CA ALA A 106 -29.98 15.69 -10.92
C ALA A 106 -28.63 15.17 -10.41
N TYR A 107 -27.68 16.07 -10.14
CA TYR A 107 -26.40 15.74 -9.52
C TYR A 107 -26.55 15.18 -8.11
N LEU A 108 -27.42 15.79 -7.31
CA LEU A 108 -27.67 15.35 -5.93
C LEU A 108 -28.32 13.97 -5.89
N LEU A 109 -29.29 13.72 -6.76
CA LEU A 109 -29.89 12.40 -6.91
C LEU A 109 -28.87 11.35 -7.34
N ALA A 110 -28.06 11.63 -8.38
CA ALA A 110 -27.05 10.69 -8.84
C ALA A 110 -26.05 10.32 -7.73
N ARG A 111 -25.61 11.32 -6.95
CA ARG A 111 -24.69 11.13 -5.84
C ARG A 111 -25.30 10.38 -4.66
N LEU A 112 -26.53 10.72 -4.26
CA LEU A 112 -27.14 10.22 -3.02
C LEU A 112 -27.88 8.91 -3.21
N ALA A 113 -28.44 8.63 -4.40
CA ALA A 113 -29.29 7.46 -4.63
C ALA A 113 -28.51 6.19 -4.94
N SER A 114 -27.41 6.27 -5.68
CA SER A 114 -26.66 5.07 -6.07
C SER A 114 -25.16 5.24 -6.23
N ASP A 115 -24.64 6.46 -6.39
CA ASP A 115 -23.21 6.71 -6.68
C ASP A 115 -22.69 5.78 -7.80
N ASP A 116 -23.54 5.51 -8.80
CA ASP A 116 -23.31 4.62 -9.96
C ASP A 116 -23.21 5.47 -11.24
N VAL A 117 -22.30 5.07 -12.14
CA VAL A 117 -22.14 5.58 -13.50
C VAL A 117 -23.49 5.75 -14.22
N LYS A 118 -24.40 4.79 -14.10
CA LYS A 118 -25.72 4.87 -14.77
C LYS A 118 -26.54 6.07 -14.31
N ALA A 119 -26.51 6.40 -13.02
CA ALA A 119 -27.29 7.50 -12.48
C ALA A 119 -26.73 8.86 -12.95
N TYR A 120 -25.40 8.99 -12.99
CA TYR A 120 -24.75 10.17 -13.55
C TYR A 120 -24.98 10.33 -15.06
N LEU A 121 -24.95 9.25 -15.83
CA LEU A 121 -25.25 9.30 -17.27
C LEU A 121 -26.70 9.69 -17.54
N LEU A 122 -27.65 9.20 -16.74
CA LEU A 122 -29.06 9.59 -16.85
C LEU A 122 -29.25 11.07 -16.51
N ALA A 123 -28.58 11.55 -15.47
CA ALA A 123 -28.61 12.96 -15.10
C ALA A 123 -27.98 13.86 -16.19
N LEU A 124 -26.85 13.44 -16.78
CA LEU A 124 -26.21 14.15 -17.91
C LEU A 124 -27.09 14.17 -19.16
N HIS A 125 -27.97 13.20 -19.35
CA HIS A 125 -28.93 13.24 -20.45
C HIS A 125 -29.91 14.42 -20.31
N SER A 126 -30.26 14.79 -19.07
CA SER A 126 -31.13 15.93 -18.77
C SER A 126 -30.35 17.26 -18.68
N GLU A 127 -29.13 17.24 -18.13
CA GLU A 127 -28.30 18.42 -17.89
C GLU A 127 -26.87 18.19 -18.44
N PRO A 128 -26.66 18.17 -19.77
CA PRO A 128 -25.39 17.78 -20.40
C PRO A 128 -24.25 18.80 -20.21
N GLU A 129 -24.56 19.99 -19.69
CA GLU A 129 -23.61 21.08 -19.47
C GLU A 129 -23.30 21.29 -17.97
N ASP A 130 -23.77 20.40 -17.08
CA ASP A 130 -23.49 20.49 -15.65
C ASP A 130 -22.10 19.90 -15.32
N ALA A 131 -21.16 20.80 -15.05
CA ALA A 131 -19.80 20.47 -14.65
C ALA A 131 -19.72 19.55 -13.41
N TRP A 132 -20.68 19.65 -12.48
CA TRP A 132 -20.72 18.78 -11.30
C TRP A 132 -21.12 17.36 -11.63
N LEU A 133 -21.99 17.14 -12.61
CA LEU A 133 -22.34 15.81 -13.10
C LEU A 133 -21.13 15.13 -13.74
N HIS A 134 -20.39 15.85 -14.58
CA HIS A 134 -19.12 15.35 -15.13
C HIS A 134 -18.10 15.05 -14.02
N HIS A 135 -18.00 15.90 -12.99
CA HIS A 135 -17.13 15.64 -11.85
C HIS A 135 -17.55 14.39 -11.06
N GLY A 136 -18.84 14.25 -10.75
CA GLY A 136 -19.38 13.09 -10.04
C GLY A 136 -19.13 11.79 -10.82
N LEU A 137 -19.46 11.81 -12.12
CA LEU A 137 -19.17 10.70 -13.02
C LEU A 137 -17.67 10.36 -13.06
N ALA A 138 -16.80 11.37 -13.13
CA ALA A 138 -15.35 11.17 -13.08
C ALA A 138 -14.88 10.51 -11.76
N VAL A 139 -15.48 10.88 -10.63
CA VAL A 139 -15.20 10.25 -9.33
C VAL A 139 -15.59 8.78 -9.36
N THR A 140 -16.82 8.47 -9.78
CA THR A 140 -17.35 7.11 -9.83
C THR A 140 -16.57 6.23 -10.81
N LEU A 141 -16.28 6.70 -12.03
CA LEU A 141 -15.49 5.99 -13.02
C LEU A 141 -14.07 5.64 -12.52
N SER A 142 -13.44 6.56 -11.80
CA SER A 142 -12.11 6.29 -11.23
C SER A 142 -12.16 5.27 -10.09
N ARG A 143 -13.24 5.21 -9.31
CA ARG A 143 -13.45 4.15 -8.29
C ARG A 143 -13.64 2.79 -8.95
N GLU A 144 -14.27 2.73 -10.12
CA GLU A 144 -14.39 1.54 -10.95
C GLU A 144 -13.09 1.18 -11.72
N GLY A 145 -12.01 1.95 -11.56
CA GLY A 145 -10.76 1.74 -12.28
C GLY A 145 -10.77 2.16 -13.76
N ARG A 146 -11.84 2.82 -14.23
CA ARG A 146 -12.00 3.32 -15.60
C ARG A 146 -11.34 4.68 -15.78
N LEU A 147 -10.02 4.73 -15.58
CA LEU A 147 -9.24 5.97 -15.47
C LEU A 147 -9.27 6.84 -16.72
N THR A 148 -9.24 6.24 -17.92
CA THR A 148 -9.28 7.00 -19.19
C THR A 148 -10.58 7.77 -19.34
N GLU A 149 -11.72 7.14 -19.03
CA GLU A 149 -13.03 7.77 -19.07
C GLU A 149 -13.17 8.81 -17.95
N SER A 150 -12.74 8.47 -16.73
CA SER A 150 -12.68 9.42 -15.61
C SER A 150 -11.92 10.71 -15.95
N LEU A 151 -10.82 10.60 -16.70
CA LEU A 151 -10.03 11.74 -17.17
C LEU A 151 -10.73 12.56 -18.25
N ALA A 152 -11.47 11.92 -19.15
CA ALA A 152 -12.29 12.64 -20.13
C ALA A 152 -13.35 13.47 -19.41
N GLU A 153 -14.08 12.86 -18.48
CA GLU A 153 -15.12 13.53 -17.69
C GLU A 153 -14.55 14.62 -16.79
N SER A 154 -13.39 14.41 -16.18
CA SER A 154 -12.70 15.44 -15.39
C SER A 154 -12.33 16.67 -16.22
N ARG A 155 -11.97 16.49 -17.50
CA ARG A 155 -11.68 17.61 -18.41
C ARG A 155 -12.94 18.38 -18.77
N LEU A 156 -14.05 17.68 -19.02
CA LEU A 156 -15.35 18.30 -19.27
C LEU A 156 -15.81 19.13 -18.07
N ALA A 157 -15.67 18.60 -16.85
CA ALA A 157 -15.96 19.35 -15.62
C ALA A 157 -15.14 20.65 -15.53
N VAL A 158 -13.82 20.60 -15.79
CA VAL A 158 -12.95 21.78 -15.81
C VAL A 158 -13.36 22.78 -16.89
N GLN A 159 -13.75 22.30 -18.08
CA GLN A 159 -14.16 23.13 -19.21
C GLN A 159 -15.50 23.83 -18.96
N GLN A 160 -16.45 23.15 -18.31
CA GLN A 160 -17.79 23.64 -18.03
C GLN A 160 -17.90 24.40 -16.69
N ALA A 161 -16.80 24.50 -15.92
CA ALA A 161 -16.78 25.24 -14.67
C ALA A 161 -17.22 26.71 -14.86
N ARG A 162 -18.17 27.17 -14.04
CA ARG A 162 -18.80 28.49 -14.14
C ARG A 162 -18.09 29.56 -13.32
N SER A 163 -17.21 29.14 -12.40
CA SER A 163 -16.39 30.00 -11.54
C SER A 163 -14.94 29.50 -11.44
N SER A 164 -14.03 30.39 -11.02
CA SER A 164 -12.64 30.05 -10.65
C SER A 164 -12.60 28.96 -9.58
N SER A 165 -13.44 29.11 -8.55
CA SER A 165 -13.57 28.18 -7.43
C SER A 165 -14.00 26.77 -7.87
N GLU A 166 -14.98 26.63 -8.76
CA GLU A 166 -15.35 25.33 -9.34
C GLU A 166 -14.23 24.77 -10.20
N ARG A 167 -13.61 25.60 -11.04
CA ARG A 167 -12.56 25.16 -11.94
C ARG A 167 -11.39 24.57 -11.15
N VAL A 168 -10.99 25.21 -10.05
CA VAL A 168 -9.94 24.73 -9.15
C VAL A 168 -10.33 23.40 -8.50
N PHE A 169 -11.56 23.32 -8.00
CA PHE A 169 -12.07 22.09 -7.40
C PHE A 169 -12.01 20.91 -8.38
N PHE A 170 -12.43 21.12 -9.64
CA PHE A 170 -12.36 20.10 -10.68
C PHE A 170 -10.94 19.82 -11.16
N LEU A 171 -10.07 20.83 -11.22
CA LEU A 171 -8.66 20.67 -11.57
C LEU A 171 -7.93 19.77 -10.58
N ALA A 172 -8.21 19.86 -9.29
CA ALA A 172 -7.64 18.96 -8.28
C ALA A 172 -8.06 17.50 -8.52
N ARG A 173 -9.29 17.26 -9.01
CA ARG A 173 -9.73 15.92 -9.40
C ARG A 173 -9.04 15.43 -10.68
N LEU A 174 -8.96 16.28 -11.71
CA LEU A 174 -8.23 15.98 -12.94
C LEU A 174 -6.76 15.63 -12.64
N ALA A 175 -6.14 16.39 -11.74
CA ALA A 175 -4.79 16.14 -11.24
C ALA A 175 -4.64 14.75 -10.62
N THR A 176 -5.57 14.39 -9.75
CA THR A 176 -5.63 13.07 -9.12
C THR A 176 -5.71 11.98 -10.19
N GLY A 177 -6.59 12.14 -11.19
CA GLY A 177 -6.71 11.18 -12.29
C GLY A 177 -5.44 11.07 -13.12
N LEU A 178 -4.79 12.19 -13.44
CA LEU A 178 -3.55 12.21 -14.23
C LEU A 178 -2.40 11.57 -13.46
N TYR A 179 -2.34 11.81 -12.15
CA TYR A 179 -1.39 11.18 -11.24
C TYR A 179 -1.57 9.66 -11.18
N ILE A 180 -2.82 9.17 -11.10
CA ILE A 180 -3.10 7.73 -11.08
C ILE A 180 -2.81 7.08 -12.45
N GLN A 181 -3.13 7.75 -13.56
CA GLN A 181 -2.93 7.19 -14.91
C GLN A 181 -1.45 7.07 -15.31
N ASP A 182 -0.61 8.04 -14.95
CA ASP A 182 0.79 8.09 -15.37
C ASP A 182 1.73 7.79 -14.20
N THR A 183 1.86 6.51 -13.84
CA THR A 183 2.73 6.08 -12.74
C THR A 183 4.23 6.24 -13.03
N LYS A 184 4.63 6.54 -14.28
CA LYS A 184 6.04 6.58 -14.71
C LYS A 184 6.62 7.98 -14.81
N GLU A 185 5.85 8.98 -15.23
CA GLU A 185 6.26 10.40 -15.33
C GLU A 185 5.24 11.40 -14.71
N GLY A 186 4.13 10.88 -14.17
CA GLY A 186 2.89 11.62 -13.94
C GLY A 186 2.87 12.70 -12.88
N PRO A 187 3.58 12.65 -11.75
CA PRO A 187 3.44 13.71 -10.74
C PRO A 187 3.93 15.06 -11.26
N ALA A 188 5.10 15.08 -11.92
CA ALA A 188 5.68 16.30 -12.45
C ALA A 188 4.94 16.83 -13.68
N ARG A 189 4.47 15.95 -14.58
CA ARG A 189 3.69 16.37 -15.76
C ARG A 189 2.25 16.74 -15.42
N ALA A 190 1.60 16.03 -14.50
CA ALA A 190 0.30 16.43 -13.98
C ALA A 190 0.42 17.80 -13.30
N PHE A 191 1.47 17.99 -12.49
CA PHE A 191 1.76 19.28 -11.87
C PHE A 191 2.06 20.39 -12.89
N ASP A 192 2.90 20.16 -13.90
CA ASP A 192 3.19 21.14 -14.96
C ASP A 192 1.93 21.51 -15.76
N ARG A 193 1.10 20.52 -16.11
CA ARG A 193 -0.19 20.75 -16.78
C ARG A 193 -1.16 21.50 -15.89
N MET A 194 -1.22 21.17 -14.60
CA MET A 194 -2.02 21.92 -13.63
C MET A 194 -1.51 23.35 -13.48
N LEU A 195 -0.20 23.56 -13.40
CA LEU A 195 0.41 24.88 -13.25
C LEU A 195 0.10 25.74 -14.46
N LYS A 196 0.18 25.16 -15.67
CA LYS A 196 -0.22 25.83 -16.93
C LYS A 196 -1.70 26.18 -16.95
N LEU A 197 -2.58 25.24 -16.59
CA LEU A 197 -4.03 25.50 -16.49
C LEU A 197 -4.32 26.55 -15.40
N TRP A 198 -3.58 26.53 -14.31
CA TRP A 198 -3.71 27.48 -13.21
C TRP A 198 -3.23 28.89 -13.60
N GLN A 199 -2.16 29.00 -14.38
CA GLN A 199 -1.69 30.29 -14.90
C GLN A 199 -2.75 31.00 -15.76
N THR A 200 -3.72 30.26 -16.30
CA THR A 200 -4.87 30.82 -17.03
C THR A 200 -6.03 31.26 -16.15
N LEU A 201 -6.00 30.98 -14.85
CA LEU A 201 -7.02 31.44 -13.90
C LEU A 201 -6.75 32.89 -13.49
N GLU A 202 -7.83 33.69 -13.44
CA GLU A 202 -7.81 35.02 -12.80
C GLU A 202 -7.57 34.89 -11.28
N SER A 203 -7.20 35.98 -10.63
CA SER A 203 -6.58 36.06 -9.29
C SER A 203 -7.49 35.71 -8.10
N ASP A 204 -8.13 34.55 -8.13
CA ASP A 204 -8.84 33.98 -6.98
C ASP A 204 -7.81 33.53 -5.93
N GLN A 205 -7.88 34.13 -4.75
CA GLN A 205 -6.90 33.98 -3.68
C GLN A 205 -7.08 32.66 -2.90
N TRP A 206 -8.29 32.13 -2.86
CA TRP A 206 -8.63 30.89 -2.14
C TRP A 206 -8.41 29.65 -2.99
N ALA A 207 -8.53 29.78 -4.31
CA ALA A 207 -8.12 28.77 -5.28
C ALA A 207 -6.74 28.16 -4.97
N TRP A 208 -5.78 28.99 -4.56
CA TRP A 208 -4.42 28.54 -4.21
C TRP A 208 -4.36 27.69 -2.95
N VAL A 209 -5.08 28.12 -1.90
CA VAL A 209 -5.10 27.43 -0.61
C VAL A 209 -5.76 26.07 -0.75
N ASP A 210 -6.90 26.03 -1.45
CA ASP A 210 -7.63 24.78 -1.72
C ASP A 210 -6.81 23.84 -2.59
N LEU A 211 -6.23 24.34 -3.68
CA LEU A 211 -5.40 23.51 -4.57
C LEU A 211 -4.16 22.99 -3.85
N SER A 212 -3.48 23.84 -3.06
CA SER A 212 -2.30 23.43 -2.30
C SER A 212 -2.65 22.43 -1.22
N GLY A 213 -3.76 22.62 -0.50
CA GLY A 213 -4.25 21.68 0.50
C GLY A 213 -4.63 20.33 -0.12
N GLN A 214 -5.33 20.34 -1.25
CA GLN A 214 -5.67 19.11 -1.97
C GLN A 214 -4.44 18.42 -2.54
N LEU A 215 -3.47 19.15 -3.08
CA LEU A 215 -2.20 18.59 -3.57
C LEU A 215 -1.30 18.05 -2.44
N LEU A 216 -1.29 18.70 -1.28
CA LEU A 216 -0.62 18.20 -0.06
C LEU A 216 -1.29 16.90 0.41
N ASN A 217 -2.63 16.86 0.42
CA ASN A 217 -3.42 15.68 0.77
C ASN A 217 -3.28 14.53 -0.24
N LEU A 218 -2.93 14.82 -1.49
CA LEU A 218 -2.66 13.79 -2.49
C LEU A 218 -1.42 12.94 -2.18
N ASN A 219 -0.77 13.16 -1.03
CA ASN A 219 0.32 12.35 -0.46
C ASN A 219 1.20 11.77 -1.56
N VAL A 220 1.79 12.68 -2.33
CA VAL A 220 2.64 12.38 -3.47
C VAL A 220 3.67 11.38 -2.99
N ARG A 221 3.55 10.12 -3.43
CA ARG A 221 4.48 9.02 -3.10
C ARG A 221 5.85 9.20 -3.79
N GLY A 222 6.18 10.42 -4.19
CA GLY A 222 7.47 10.84 -4.76
C GLY A 222 8.17 11.83 -3.83
N ASP A 223 9.23 12.48 -4.33
CA ASP A 223 10.02 13.47 -3.56
C ASP A 223 9.16 14.68 -3.17
N ARG A 224 8.47 14.56 -2.02
CA ARG A 224 7.67 15.61 -1.38
C ARG A 224 8.48 16.89 -1.20
N ALA A 225 9.79 16.78 -0.99
CA ALA A 225 10.67 17.93 -0.85
C ALA A 225 10.90 18.61 -2.21
N ALA A 226 11.08 17.88 -3.31
CA ALA A 226 11.11 18.48 -4.65
C ALA A 226 9.79 19.18 -4.99
N TRP A 227 8.65 18.59 -4.59
CA TRP A 227 7.35 19.21 -4.77
C TRP A 227 7.21 20.51 -3.96
N GLN A 228 7.56 20.48 -2.67
CA GLN A 228 7.57 21.67 -1.81
C GLN A 228 8.52 22.76 -2.35
N ARG A 229 9.68 22.38 -2.91
CA ARG A 229 10.64 23.31 -3.53
C ARG A 229 10.08 23.95 -4.81
N SER A 230 9.52 23.16 -5.74
CA SER A 230 8.91 23.70 -6.97
C SER A 230 7.71 24.57 -6.66
N LEU A 231 6.89 24.20 -5.66
CA LEU A 231 5.76 25.01 -5.22
C LEU A 231 6.25 26.32 -4.61
N ALA A 232 7.21 26.27 -3.69
CA ALA A 232 7.80 27.46 -3.07
C ALA A 232 8.46 28.39 -4.12
N SER A 233 9.17 27.83 -5.10
CA SER A 233 9.83 28.59 -6.16
C SER A 233 8.82 29.30 -7.08
N SER A 234 7.76 28.60 -7.52
CA SER A 234 6.70 29.20 -8.34
C SER A 234 5.96 30.30 -7.57
N MET A 235 5.79 30.13 -6.26
CA MET A 235 5.12 31.10 -5.39
C MET A 235 5.95 32.35 -5.08
N GLN A 236 7.27 32.20 -4.94
CA GLN A 236 8.17 33.34 -4.73
C GLN A 236 8.19 34.26 -5.97
N GLY A 237 8.03 33.68 -7.16
CA GLY A 237 8.00 34.41 -8.44
C GLY A 237 6.65 35.02 -8.82
N ASP A 238 5.53 34.64 -8.20
CA ASP A 238 4.21 35.15 -8.62
C ASP A 238 3.88 36.51 -8.00
N ALA A 239 3.91 37.55 -8.85
CA ALA A 239 3.62 38.93 -8.46
C ALA A 239 2.18 39.16 -8.00
N ARG A 240 1.25 38.24 -8.30
CA ARG A 240 -0.18 38.35 -7.91
C ARG A 240 -0.43 38.02 -6.44
N LEU A 241 0.51 37.37 -5.76
CA LEU A 241 0.38 37.00 -4.35
C LEU A 241 0.90 38.11 -3.43
N SER A 242 0.07 38.56 -2.50
CA SER A 242 0.47 39.48 -1.43
C SER A 242 1.44 38.81 -0.44
N SER A 243 2.24 39.62 0.26
CA SER A 243 3.18 39.12 1.27
C SER A 243 2.49 38.33 2.39
N ALA A 244 1.25 38.68 2.74
CA ALA A 244 0.46 37.95 3.73
C ALA A 244 0.05 36.56 3.22
N GLN A 245 -0.30 36.44 1.95
CA GLN A 245 -0.66 35.15 1.32
C GLN A 245 0.55 34.25 1.16
N ARG A 246 1.69 34.79 0.70
CA ARG A 246 2.95 34.04 0.64
C ARG A 246 3.32 33.49 2.02
N ARG A 247 3.14 34.29 3.08
CA ARG A 247 3.33 33.85 4.48
C ARG A 247 2.31 32.82 4.92
N LYS A 248 1.03 32.95 4.58
CA LYS A 248 -0.01 31.98 4.96
C LYS A 248 0.22 30.63 4.29
N VAL A 249 0.54 30.61 3.00
CA VAL A 249 0.81 29.36 2.27
C VAL A 249 2.15 28.76 2.65
N ALA A 250 3.21 29.56 2.83
CA ALA A 250 4.45 29.08 3.45
C ALA A 250 4.17 28.50 4.84
N SER A 251 3.28 29.13 5.62
CA SER A 251 2.84 28.58 6.89
C SER A 251 2.02 27.31 6.73
N LEU A 252 1.26 27.08 5.66
CA LEU A 252 0.55 25.80 5.45
C LEU A 252 1.54 24.71 5.02
N LEU A 253 2.54 25.05 4.19
CA LEU A 253 3.65 24.18 3.83
C LEU A 253 4.54 23.80 5.04
N VAL A 254 4.68 24.71 6.01
CA VAL A 254 5.41 24.50 7.27
C VAL A 254 4.53 23.91 8.37
N LYS A 255 3.24 24.26 8.46
CA LYS A 255 2.28 23.80 9.49
C LYS A 255 1.87 22.35 9.31
N ASP A 256 2.05 21.79 8.11
CA ASP A 256 1.87 20.37 7.83
C ASP A 256 3.16 19.55 8.00
N SER A 257 4.27 20.19 8.40
CA SER A 257 5.34 19.46 9.06
C SER A 257 4.87 19.12 10.47
N TYR A 258 4.76 17.82 10.73
CA TYR A 258 4.92 17.05 11.96
C TYR A 258 5.33 17.79 13.28
N ALA A 259 6.02 18.93 13.20
CA ALA A 259 6.45 19.80 14.30
C ALA A 259 5.32 20.38 15.19
N ARG A 260 4.08 20.59 14.71
CA ARG A 260 2.97 21.04 15.61
C ARG A 260 2.35 19.91 16.44
N LYS A 261 2.35 18.67 15.96
CA LYS A 261 1.91 17.52 16.77
C LYS A 261 2.93 17.21 17.87
N LEU A 262 4.22 17.44 17.62
CA LEU A 262 5.28 17.24 18.63
C LEU A 262 5.29 18.32 19.73
N LEU A 263 4.96 19.58 19.43
CA LEU A 263 5.18 20.69 20.37
C LEU A 263 3.94 21.14 21.15
N ALA A 264 2.75 20.53 20.99
CA ALA A 264 1.52 21.05 21.61
C ALA A 264 0.52 20.02 22.18
N ARG A 265 0.91 18.79 22.49
CA ARG A 265 0.03 17.85 23.22
C ARG A 265 0.68 17.31 24.49
N LYS A 266 0.09 17.67 25.64
CA LYS A 266 -0.01 16.69 26.74
C LYS A 266 -0.82 15.50 26.21
N PRO A 267 -0.38 14.25 26.39
CA PRO A 267 -1.12 13.11 25.90
C PRO A 267 -2.51 13.07 26.57
N LYS A 268 -3.57 13.02 25.76
CA LYS A 268 -4.89 12.59 26.24
C LYS A 268 -4.81 11.08 26.46
N ALA A 269 -5.32 10.60 27.60
CA ALA A 269 -5.45 9.18 27.88
C ALA A 269 -6.20 8.49 26.73
N GLY A 270 -5.56 7.50 26.09
CA GLY A 270 -6.20 6.65 25.07
C GLY A 270 -5.77 6.83 23.60
N GLN A 271 -4.78 7.65 23.24
CA GLN A 271 -4.20 7.62 21.88
C GLN A 271 -3.04 6.61 21.79
N SER A 272 -3.10 5.68 20.82
CA SER A 272 -2.02 4.75 20.53
C SER A 272 -0.83 5.45 19.89
N LEU A 273 0.35 5.07 20.37
CA LEU A 273 1.69 5.61 20.12
C LEU A 273 2.26 5.31 18.71
N GLU A 274 1.42 5.21 17.67
CA GLU A 274 1.83 4.66 16.36
C GLU A 274 2.32 5.67 15.30
N GLU A 275 2.50 6.95 15.63
CA GLU A 275 3.08 7.92 14.69
C GLU A 275 4.42 8.46 15.20
N GLY A 276 5.50 7.66 15.12
CA GLY A 276 6.88 8.18 15.18
C GLY A 276 7.86 7.41 16.05
N LEU A 277 8.42 6.34 15.49
CA LEU A 277 9.65 5.63 15.92
C LEU A 277 10.43 6.28 17.08
N SER A 278 10.28 5.62 18.24
CA SER A 278 10.65 6.00 19.62
C SER A 278 12.08 6.49 19.88
N ILE A 279 13.07 6.24 19.02
CA ILE A 279 14.47 6.69 19.26
C ILE A 279 14.72 8.14 18.80
N SER A 280 13.98 8.64 17.80
CA SER A 280 13.98 10.08 17.52
C SER A 280 13.49 10.87 18.73
N PHE A 281 12.56 10.29 19.50
CA PHE A 281 12.03 10.89 20.72
C PHE A 281 13.08 10.87 21.83
N ALA A 282 13.78 9.74 22.04
CA ALA A 282 14.87 9.63 23.02
C ALA A 282 15.99 10.66 22.83
N LEU A 283 16.37 10.94 21.57
CA LEU A 283 17.48 11.84 21.22
C LEU A 283 17.11 13.32 21.31
N ASP A 284 15.82 13.66 21.39
CA ASP A 284 15.34 15.03 21.55
C ASP A 284 15.20 15.43 23.03
N PHE A 285 15.31 14.50 23.99
CA PHE A 285 15.24 14.77 25.43
C PHE A 285 16.59 14.57 26.13
N SER A 286 17.05 15.60 26.83
CA SER A 286 18.30 15.61 27.60
C SER A 286 18.15 15.06 29.03
N ASP A 287 16.95 14.63 29.44
CA ASP A 287 16.70 14.10 30.78
C ASP A 287 16.65 12.56 30.73
N GLY A 288 17.58 11.87 31.40
CA GLY A 288 17.74 10.42 31.26
C GLY A 288 16.55 9.54 31.72
N ASP A 289 15.51 10.09 32.35
CA ASP A 289 14.23 9.36 32.53
C ASP A 289 13.49 9.14 31.20
N ASP A 290 13.71 10.01 30.22
CA ASP A 290 13.09 9.90 28.90
C ASP A 290 13.81 8.87 28.00
N VAL A 291 15.11 8.60 28.23
CA VAL A 291 15.88 7.62 27.46
C VAL A 291 15.43 6.18 27.78
N GLU A 292 15.35 5.80 29.06
CA GLU A 292 14.88 4.46 29.43
C GLU A 292 13.42 4.25 29.01
N ARG A 293 12.58 5.28 29.14
CA ARG A 293 11.20 5.22 28.63
C ARG A 293 11.16 4.99 27.12
N ALA A 294 11.97 5.72 26.35
CA ALA A 294 12.02 5.57 24.90
C ALA A 294 12.62 4.23 24.47
N ARG A 295 13.58 3.70 25.22
CA ARG A 295 14.12 2.34 25.05
C ARG A 295 13.05 1.28 25.29
N VAL A 296 12.28 1.38 26.39
CA VAL A 296 11.15 0.48 26.69
C VAL A 296 10.08 0.56 25.60
N LEU A 297 9.74 1.76 25.12
CA LEU A 297 8.79 1.94 24.03
C LEU A 297 9.32 1.34 22.71
N TRP A 298 10.59 1.54 22.39
CA TRP A 298 11.20 0.95 21.20
C TRP A 298 11.21 -0.59 21.26
N ARG A 299 11.55 -1.18 22.41
CA ARG A 299 11.45 -2.63 22.63
C ARG A 299 10.01 -3.13 22.45
N LYS A 300 9.03 -2.37 22.94
CA LYS A 300 7.61 -2.70 22.79
C LYS A 300 7.12 -2.66 21.34
N ASP A 301 7.76 -1.86 20.49
CA ASP A 301 7.46 -1.81 19.06
C ASP A 301 8.07 -3.00 18.28
N LEU A 302 9.02 -3.74 18.88
CA LEU A 302 9.53 -4.98 18.29
C LEU A 302 8.56 -6.13 18.56
N PRO A 303 8.28 -6.98 17.55
CA PRO A 303 7.46 -8.17 17.78
C PRO A 303 8.17 -9.14 18.74
N PRO A 304 7.42 -9.91 19.55
CA PRO A 304 8.00 -10.91 20.46
C PRO A 304 8.94 -11.91 19.78
N GLN A 305 8.69 -12.25 18.51
CA GLN A 305 9.56 -13.12 17.71
C GLN A 305 10.95 -12.51 17.45
N ALA A 306 11.08 -11.17 17.51
CA ALA A 306 12.33 -10.43 17.41
C ALA A 306 12.96 -10.10 18.77
N THR A 307 12.35 -10.51 19.89
CA THR A 307 12.85 -10.24 21.24
C THR A 307 13.05 -11.51 22.06
N ASP A 308 13.93 -11.46 23.05
CA ASP A 308 14.15 -12.53 24.03
C ASP A 308 13.06 -12.50 25.13
N SER A 309 13.14 -13.42 26.10
CA SER A 309 12.19 -13.46 27.22
C SER A 309 12.21 -12.22 28.12
N GLU A 310 13.23 -11.36 28.01
CA GLU A 310 13.34 -10.08 28.72
C GLU A 310 12.84 -8.90 27.86
N GLY A 311 12.36 -9.17 26.64
CA GLY A 311 11.92 -8.15 25.69
C GLY A 311 13.07 -7.41 25.00
N ARG A 312 14.31 -7.92 25.08
CA ARG A 312 15.47 -7.33 24.38
C ARG A 312 15.57 -7.87 22.96
N PRO A 313 16.10 -7.11 21.98
CA PRO A 313 16.24 -7.60 20.61
C PRO A 313 17.11 -8.87 20.54
N ARG A 314 16.71 -9.84 19.71
CA ARG A 314 17.49 -11.06 19.43
C ARG A 314 18.59 -10.84 18.39
N ASP A 315 18.40 -9.88 17.47
CA ASP A 315 19.44 -9.49 16.51
C ASP A 315 20.58 -8.79 17.26
N GLU A 316 21.80 -9.33 17.15
CA GLU A 316 22.97 -8.83 17.89
C GLU A 316 23.25 -7.34 17.66
N ARG A 317 22.95 -6.82 16.46
CA ARG A 317 23.18 -5.40 16.14
C ARG A 317 22.18 -4.51 16.86
N LEU A 318 20.91 -4.93 16.90
CA LEU A 318 19.88 -4.22 17.64
C LEU A 318 20.07 -4.37 19.14
N LEU A 319 20.52 -5.52 19.63
CA LEU A 319 20.90 -5.72 21.02
C LEU A 319 22.05 -4.79 21.43
N ALA A 320 23.06 -4.61 20.57
CA ALA A 320 24.13 -3.65 20.82
C ALA A 320 23.59 -2.21 20.94
N VAL A 321 22.64 -1.81 20.07
CA VAL A 321 21.96 -0.50 20.17
C VAL A 321 21.18 -0.41 21.49
N ASP A 322 20.49 -1.47 21.90
CA ASP A 322 19.75 -1.51 23.16
C ASP A 322 20.67 -1.35 24.39
N ILE A 323 21.82 -2.02 24.38
CA ILE A 323 22.84 -1.91 25.44
C ILE A 323 23.40 -0.49 25.47
N ALA A 324 23.82 0.05 24.32
CA ALA A 324 24.34 1.41 24.22
C ALA A 324 23.32 2.46 24.69
N LEU A 325 22.02 2.26 24.42
CA LEU A 325 20.95 3.11 24.94
C LEU A 325 20.80 2.99 26.47
N GLY A 326 20.93 1.77 27.02
CA GLY A 326 20.87 1.55 28.46
C GLY A 326 22.08 2.10 29.24
N GLU A 327 23.22 2.26 28.58
CA GLU A 327 24.43 2.84 29.16
C GLU A 327 24.41 4.38 29.18
N LEU A 328 23.54 5.03 28.41
CA LEU A 328 23.36 6.48 28.46
C LEU A 328 22.86 6.90 29.83
N GLN A 329 23.76 7.44 30.65
CA GLN A 329 23.41 7.97 31.95
C GLN A 329 22.75 9.35 31.81
N ARG A 330 22.08 9.85 32.87
CA ARG A 330 21.50 11.21 32.88
C ARG A 330 22.55 12.30 32.59
N GLU A 331 23.80 12.09 33.04
CA GLU A 331 24.95 12.96 32.73
C GLU A 331 25.77 12.42 31.55
N GLY A 332 25.11 11.72 30.64
CA GLY A 332 25.79 10.95 29.60
C GLY A 332 26.76 11.81 28.82
N GLY A 333 28.05 11.52 28.99
CA GLY A 333 29.12 12.29 28.38
C GLY A 333 29.12 12.13 26.86
N VAL A 334 29.80 13.06 26.19
CA VAL A 334 30.10 13.05 24.75
C VAL A 334 30.53 11.65 24.25
N GLU A 335 31.27 10.89 25.07
CA GLU A 335 31.74 9.56 24.72
C GLU A 335 30.63 8.50 24.63
N GLN A 336 29.60 8.58 25.48
CA GLN A 336 28.48 7.64 25.43
C GLN A 336 27.61 7.89 24.19
N LEU A 337 27.36 9.17 23.86
CA LEU A 337 26.68 9.54 22.62
C LEU A 337 27.50 9.12 21.39
N ARG A 338 28.82 9.29 21.42
CA ARG A 338 29.71 8.79 20.36
C ARG A 338 29.60 7.27 20.21
N THR A 339 29.63 6.54 21.32
CA THR A 339 29.46 5.08 21.34
C THR A 339 28.10 4.66 20.77
N LEU A 340 27.02 5.34 21.14
CA LEU A 340 25.70 5.12 20.55
C LEU A 340 25.73 5.37 19.04
N GLY A 341 26.31 6.49 18.59
CA GLY A 341 26.43 6.84 17.17
C GLY A 341 27.14 5.76 16.36
N GLU A 342 28.28 5.26 16.86
CA GLU A 342 29.04 4.16 16.24
C GLU A 342 28.26 2.85 16.21
N THR A 343 27.53 2.55 17.29
CA THR A 343 26.69 1.36 17.40
C THR A 343 25.52 1.43 16.40
N LEU A 344 24.91 2.60 16.24
CA LEU A 344 23.86 2.86 15.26
C LEU A 344 24.38 2.71 13.82
N LEU A 345 25.57 3.20 13.51
CA LEU A 345 26.19 2.97 12.19
C LEU A 345 26.44 1.48 11.94
N SER A 346 26.95 0.77 12.94
CA SER A 346 27.20 -0.68 12.85
C SER A 346 25.90 -1.49 12.71
N ALA A 347 24.80 -0.99 13.27
CA ALA A 347 23.46 -1.53 13.07
C ALA A 347 22.79 -1.10 11.75
N GLY A 348 23.50 -0.37 10.87
CA GLY A 348 22.98 0.11 9.60
C GLY A 348 21.90 1.18 9.71
N ARG A 349 21.95 1.99 10.79
CA ARG A 349 21.01 3.09 11.11
C ARG A 349 21.66 4.48 10.97
N PRO A 350 22.12 4.87 9.76
CA PRO A 350 22.78 6.16 9.57
C PRO A 350 21.88 7.35 9.83
N ASP A 351 20.57 7.21 9.62
CA ASP A 351 19.57 8.24 9.91
C ASP A 351 19.52 8.57 11.40
N TRP A 352 19.69 7.57 12.27
CA TRP A 352 19.75 7.75 13.72
C TRP A 352 21.14 8.22 14.15
N ALA A 353 22.21 7.65 13.59
CA ALA A 353 23.57 8.07 13.87
C ALA A 353 23.83 9.53 13.49
N GLN A 354 23.24 10.01 12.39
CA GLN A 354 23.32 11.41 11.98
C GLN A 354 22.67 12.34 13.02
N ARG A 355 21.52 11.97 13.59
CA ARG A 355 20.87 12.76 14.65
C ARG A 355 21.72 12.84 15.90
N VAL A 356 22.37 11.73 16.27
CA VAL A 356 23.36 11.69 17.37
C VAL A 356 24.55 12.59 17.07
N ALA A 357 25.09 12.54 15.85
CA ALA A 357 26.19 13.41 15.42
C ALA A 357 25.80 14.89 15.44
N ASP A 358 24.60 15.23 14.95
CA ASP A 358 24.07 16.60 14.99
C ASP A 358 23.88 17.09 16.44
N ALA A 359 23.52 16.20 17.37
CA ALA A 359 23.40 16.51 18.80
C ALA A 359 24.78 16.76 19.43
N LEU A 360 25.77 15.92 19.14
CA LEU A 360 27.16 16.11 19.55
C LEU A 360 27.74 17.43 19.04
N HIS A 361 27.45 17.77 17.78
CA HIS A 361 27.86 19.04 17.17
C HIS A 361 27.31 20.25 17.91
N ARG A 362 26.01 20.23 18.24
CA ARG A 362 25.37 21.30 19.02
C ARG A 362 25.95 21.43 20.42
N ALA A 363 26.47 20.35 20.99
CA ALA A 363 27.13 20.34 22.30
C ALA A 363 28.59 20.82 22.27
N GLY A 364 29.15 21.13 21.09
CA GLY A 364 30.55 21.58 20.95
C GLY A 364 31.58 20.48 21.20
N ALA A 365 31.20 19.21 21.01
CA ALA A 365 32.09 18.08 21.20
C ALA A 365 33.10 17.95 20.05
N GLU A 366 34.41 18.05 20.33
CA GLU A 366 35.44 17.79 19.31
C GLU A 366 35.40 16.32 18.81
N GLY A 367 35.56 16.12 17.50
CA GLY A 367 35.62 14.78 16.86
C GLY A 367 34.29 14.22 16.36
N ASP A 368 33.20 14.95 16.51
CA ASP A 368 31.86 14.67 15.97
C ASP A 368 31.78 14.73 14.42
N GLU A 369 32.64 15.54 13.78
CA GLU A 369 32.71 15.67 12.33
C GLU A 369 32.95 14.32 11.64
N GLN A 370 33.77 13.45 12.22
CA GLN A 370 34.05 12.13 11.67
C GLN A 370 32.81 11.22 11.71
N LEU A 371 32.06 11.24 12.82
CA LEU A 371 30.82 10.48 12.95
C LEU A 371 29.78 10.99 11.94
N LEU A 372 29.63 12.31 11.80
CA LEU A 372 28.71 12.93 10.84
C LEU A 372 29.08 12.59 9.39
N VAL A 373 30.37 12.68 9.04
CA VAL A 373 30.87 12.32 7.70
C VAL A 373 30.60 10.84 7.41
N ARG A 374 30.85 9.94 8.36
CA ARG A 374 30.58 8.51 8.22
C ARG A 374 29.08 8.21 8.11
N ALA A 375 28.24 8.88 8.90
CA ALA A 375 26.78 8.75 8.80
C ALA A 375 26.26 9.17 7.43
N ARG A 376 26.70 10.34 6.93
CA ARG A 376 26.33 10.83 5.59
C ARG A 376 26.86 9.94 4.47
N LEU A 377 28.06 9.39 4.62
CA LEU A 377 28.62 8.43 3.67
C LEU A 377 27.78 7.16 3.62
N LEU A 378 27.42 6.60 4.79
CA LEU A 378 26.58 5.41 4.88
C LEU A 378 25.17 5.67 4.32
N GLU A 379 24.56 6.82 4.61
CA GLU A 379 23.29 7.24 4.01
C GLU A 379 23.40 7.38 2.49
N SER A 380 24.50 7.94 1.99
CA SER A 380 24.77 8.04 0.55
C SER A 380 24.90 6.66 -0.09
N ARG A 381 25.55 5.71 0.59
CA ARG A 381 25.63 4.30 0.15
C ARG A 381 24.25 3.63 0.13
N GLN A 382 23.45 3.82 1.17
CA GLN A 382 22.07 3.32 1.24
C GLN A 382 21.21 3.88 0.09
N THR A 383 21.35 5.18 -0.19
CA THR A 383 20.67 5.85 -1.29
C THR A 383 21.13 5.34 -2.64
N ALA A 384 22.44 5.17 -2.84
CA ALA A 384 22.99 4.61 -4.08
C ALA A 384 22.53 3.17 -4.34
N LEU A 385 22.48 2.32 -3.31
CA LEU A 385 21.94 0.95 -3.41
C LEU A 385 20.46 0.99 -3.79
N ARG A 386 19.66 1.82 -3.14
CA ARG A 386 18.24 1.99 -3.45
C ARG A 386 18.04 2.44 -4.90
N ASP A 387 18.75 3.47 -5.33
CA ASP A 387 18.65 4.01 -6.69
C ASP A 387 19.07 2.98 -7.74
N ALA A 388 20.11 2.19 -7.47
CA ALA A 388 20.57 1.13 -8.36
C ALA A 388 19.53 0.00 -8.49
N LEU A 389 18.95 -0.46 -7.38
CA LEU A 389 17.88 -1.47 -7.37
C LEU A 389 16.59 -0.96 -8.02
N ASP A 390 16.30 0.32 -7.89
CA ASP A 390 15.18 0.99 -8.54
C ASP A 390 15.36 1.09 -10.05
N ASP A 391 16.56 1.45 -10.52
CA ASP A 391 16.88 1.47 -11.94
C ASP A 391 16.88 0.05 -12.54
N LEU A 392 17.26 -0.96 -11.75
CA LEU A 392 17.15 -2.37 -12.12
C LEU A 392 15.68 -2.79 -12.30
N GLY A 393 14.82 -2.57 -11.30
CA GLY A 393 13.39 -2.89 -11.40
C GLY A 393 12.67 -2.15 -12.53
N ARG A 394 13.18 -0.99 -12.97
CA ARG A 394 12.65 -0.24 -14.11
C ARG A 394 13.12 -0.74 -15.48
N GLY A 395 13.96 -1.78 -15.55
CA GLY A 395 14.61 -2.20 -16.79
C GLY A 395 15.45 -1.08 -17.41
N ARG A 396 15.97 -0.16 -16.59
CA ARG A 396 16.88 0.91 -17.04
C ARG A 396 18.33 0.44 -17.01
N LEU A 397 18.68 -0.37 -16.01
CA LEU A 397 20.02 -0.94 -15.90
C LEU A 397 20.36 -1.85 -17.10
N GLU A 398 19.40 -2.64 -17.58
CA GLU A 398 19.56 -3.47 -18.78
C GLU A 398 19.89 -2.63 -20.03
N ARG A 399 19.30 -1.43 -20.16
CA ARG A 399 19.59 -0.51 -21.27
C ARG A 399 20.97 0.13 -21.18
N VAL A 400 21.51 0.32 -19.97
CA VAL A 400 22.87 0.84 -19.77
C VAL A 400 23.90 -0.19 -20.24
N LEU A 401 23.67 -1.48 -19.99
CA LEU A 401 24.53 -2.56 -20.48
C LEU A 401 24.47 -2.75 -22.00
N GLU A 402 23.29 -2.57 -22.62
CA GLU A 402 23.17 -2.61 -24.08
C GLU A 402 23.94 -1.46 -24.76
N LEU A 403 24.05 -0.29 -24.14
CA LEU A 403 24.72 0.88 -24.70
C LEU A 403 26.25 0.76 -24.76
N ASP A 404 26.87 0.03 -23.82
CA ASP A 404 28.34 -0.20 -23.83
C ASP A 404 28.75 -1.31 -24.80
N SER A 405 27.82 -2.14 -25.27
CA SER A 405 28.05 -3.08 -26.38
C SER A 405 28.00 -2.34 -27.73
N ALA A 406 29.03 -1.52 -27.99
CA ALA A 406 29.15 -0.75 -29.23
C ALA A 406 28.86 -1.62 -30.47
N PRO A 407 28.01 -1.18 -31.41
CA PRO A 407 27.70 -1.98 -32.59
C PRO A 407 28.99 -2.25 -33.35
N LYS A 408 29.34 -3.54 -33.50
CA LYS A 408 30.49 -3.96 -34.32
C LYS A 408 30.34 -3.32 -35.70
N LYS A 409 31.29 -2.43 -36.04
CA LYS A 409 31.34 -1.70 -37.32
C LYS A 409 31.25 -2.70 -38.48
N GLY A 410 30.14 -2.73 -39.20
CA GLY A 410 30.02 -3.51 -40.45
C GLY A 410 28.61 -3.81 -40.96
N GLY A 411 27.56 -3.76 -40.13
CA GLY A 411 26.19 -4.07 -40.57
C GLY A 411 25.43 -2.86 -41.11
N ARG A 412 24.98 -2.91 -42.38
CA ARG A 412 24.11 -1.89 -43.00
C ARG A 412 22.86 -1.64 -42.14
N ARG A 413 22.60 -0.36 -41.85
CA ARG A 413 21.43 0.13 -41.10
C ARG A 413 20.14 -0.12 -41.87
N GLY A 414 19.46 -1.23 -41.57
CA GLY A 414 18.01 -1.33 -41.77
C GLY A 414 17.30 -0.74 -40.56
N LEU A 415 16.33 0.15 -40.77
CA LEU A 415 15.37 0.61 -39.76
C LEU A 415 14.46 -0.57 -39.37
N GLY A 416 15.02 -1.54 -38.66
CA GLY A 416 14.29 -2.60 -37.98
C GLY A 416 14.07 -2.19 -36.54
N SER A 417 12.83 -2.25 -36.06
CA SER A 417 12.49 -2.16 -34.65
C SER A 417 13.45 -3.01 -33.82
N PHE A 418 14.13 -2.41 -32.84
CA PHE A 418 14.86 -3.15 -31.83
C PHE A 418 13.86 -3.99 -31.03
N ARG A 419 13.69 -5.26 -31.41
CA ARG A 419 13.21 -6.28 -30.48
C ARG A 419 14.41 -6.64 -29.61
N VAL A 420 14.43 -6.11 -28.39
CA VAL A 420 15.26 -6.63 -27.31
C VAL A 420 15.05 -8.15 -27.30
N LYS A 421 16.13 -8.93 -27.47
CA LYS A 421 16.06 -10.38 -27.28
C LYS A 421 15.72 -10.58 -25.81
N LYS A 422 14.51 -11.08 -25.54
CA LYS A 422 13.89 -11.23 -24.21
C LYS A 422 14.55 -12.30 -23.32
N ASN A 423 15.86 -12.47 -23.43
CA ASN A 423 16.70 -13.38 -22.65
C ASN A 423 17.68 -12.57 -21.76
N SER A 424 17.20 -11.52 -21.08
CA SER A 424 17.99 -10.75 -20.09
C SER A 424 18.11 -11.45 -18.72
N GLY A 425 17.90 -12.77 -18.65
CA GLY A 425 18.02 -13.56 -17.41
C GLY A 425 19.46 -13.80 -16.93
N ASP A 426 20.46 -13.09 -17.47
CA ASP A 426 21.85 -13.26 -17.07
C ASP A 426 22.13 -12.45 -15.78
N MET A 427 22.03 -13.13 -14.65
CA MET A 427 22.26 -12.52 -13.33
C MET A 427 23.69 -11.96 -13.19
N ASP A 428 24.69 -12.49 -13.92
CA ASP A 428 26.05 -11.93 -13.94
C ASP A 428 26.08 -10.50 -14.47
N GLN A 429 25.28 -10.23 -15.50
CA GLN A 429 25.17 -8.90 -16.10
C GLN A 429 24.51 -7.92 -15.14
N VAL A 430 23.41 -8.36 -14.49
CA VAL A 430 22.72 -7.57 -13.46
C VAL A 430 23.68 -7.21 -12.33
N LEU A 431 24.42 -8.19 -11.80
CA LEU A 431 25.38 -7.98 -10.73
C LEU A 431 26.53 -7.06 -11.16
N SER A 432 27.05 -7.23 -12.38
CA SER A 432 28.10 -6.37 -12.92
C SER A 432 27.65 -4.92 -13.09
N ALA A 433 26.40 -4.69 -13.51
CA ALA A 433 25.83 -3.35 -13.61
C ALA A 433 25.60 -2.70 -12.24
N LEU A 434 25.12 -3.48 -11.26
CA LEU A 434 25.03 -3.01 -9.87
C LEU A 434 26.42 -2.67 -9.33
N GLU A 435 27.42 -3.51 -9.59
CA GLU A 435 28.80 -3.31 -9.16
C GLU A 435 29.40 -2.04 -9.78
N ALA A 436 29.20 -1.81 -11.08
CA ALA A 436 29.63 -0.58 -11.74
C ALA A 436 28.99 0.67 -11.14
N ARG A 437 27.70 0.59 -10.77
CA ARG A 437 26.96 1.70 -10.16
C ARG A 437 27.37 1.97 -8.71
N LEU A 438 27.66 0.90 -7.98
CA LEU A 438 28.05 0.93 -6.57
C LEU A 438 29.56 1.07 -6.37
N GLY A 439 30.36 0.88 -7.41
CA GLY A 439 31.83 0.95 -7.39
C GLY A 439 32.41 2.20 -6.73
N PRO A 440 31.89 3.41 -7.01
CA PRO A 440 32.33 4.63 -6.32
C PRO A 440 32.08 4.61 -4.81
N TYR A 441 31.09 3.82 -4.38
CA TYR A 441 30.63 3.72 -2.99
C TYR A 441 31.23 2.52 -2.24
N SER A 442 31.59 1.45 -2.96
CA SER A 442 32.18 0.22 -2.40
C SER A 442 33.66 0.36 -2.06
N ARG A 443 34.39 1.26 -2.73
CA ARG A 443 35.85 1.45 -2.55
C ARG A 443 36.25 2.53 -1.54
N ALA A 444 35.29 3.14 -0.82
CA ALA A 444 35.64 4.31 -0.01
C ALA A 444 36.55 3.93 1.16
N GLU A 445 37.62 4.71 1.28
CA GLU A 445 38.72 4.63 2.22
C GLU A 445 38.24 4.37 3.65
N SER A 446 38.85 3.39 4.32
CA SER A 446 38.72 3.29 5.77
C SER A 446 39.40 4.51 6.35
N GLY A 447 38.60 5.46 6.85
CA GLY A 447 39.08 6.73 7.42
C GLY A 447 40.01 6.57 8.64
N ASP A 448 40.31 5.34 9.04
CA ASP A 448 41.31 4.97 10.04
C ASP A 448 42.71 4.71 9.45
N GLY A 449 42.91 4.88 8.14
CA GLY A 449 44.18 4.62 7.46
C GLY A 449 44.51 3.13 7.30
N ARG A 450 43.58 2.21 7.58
CA ARG A 450 43.74 0.79 7.21
C ARG A 450 43.64 0.64 5.69
N GLU A 451 44.14 -0.49 5.17
CA GLU A 451 43.99 -0.78 3.75
C GLU A 451 42.48 -0.80 3.40
N PRO A 452 42.09 -0.20 2.26
CA PRO A 452 40.70 -0.25 1.82
C PRO A 452 40.26 -1.72 1.84
N ARG A 453 39.21 -2.03 2.61
CA ARG A 453 38.59 -3.36 2.56
C ARG A 453 38.39 -3.69 1.08
N GLU A 454 38.86 -4.87 0.66
CA GLU A 454 38.60 -5.37 -0.69
C GLU A 454 37.11 -5.15 -0.97
N GLY A 455 36.80 -4.37 -2.02
CA GLY A 455 35.44 -3.97 -2.31
C GLY A 455 34.53 -5.20 -2.44
N TYR A 456 33.24 -5.04 -2.11
CA TYR A 456 32.28 -6.14 -2.25
C TYR A 456 32.25 -6.65 -3.71
N ASP A 457 32.78 -7.85 -3.94
CA ASP A 457 32.67 -8.53 -5.23
C ASP A 457 31.24 -9.05 -5.38
N LEU A 458 30.38 -8.26 -6.03
CA LEU A 458 28.97 -8.61 -6.19
C LEU A 458 28.78 -9.89 -7.02
N LYS A 459 29.77 -10.34 -7.79
CA LYS A 459 29.68 -11.59 -8.56
C LYS A 459 29.72 -12.82 -7.67
N GLN A 460 30.23 -12.69 -6.45
CA GLN A 460 30.19 -13.74 -5.42
C GLN A 460 28.81 -13.86 -4.77
N SER A 461 27.83 -13.04 -5.16
CA SER A 461 26.47 -13.16 -4.63
C SER A 461 25.89 -14.54 -4.94
N THR A 462 25.48 -15.25 -3.90
CA THR A 462 24.86 -16.56 -4.02
C THR A 462 23.57 -16.49 -4.80
N ARG A 463 23.45 -17.40 -5.77
CA ARG A 463 22.29 -17.54 -6.64
C ARG A 463 21.46 -18.71 -6.18
N ILE A 464 20.17 -18.45 -6.05
CA ILE A 464 19.16 -19.47 -5.84
C ILE A 464 18.49 -19.69 -7.20
N ASP A 465 18.89 -20.75 -7.89
CA ASP A 465 18.34 -21.13 -9.19
C ASP A 465 17.18 -22.12 -8.99
N LEU A 466 15.95 -21.62 -9.11
CA LEU A 466 14.72 -22.42 -9.19
C LEU A 466 14.27 -22.54 -10.65
N TRP A 467 15.18 -22.95 -11.53
CA TRP A 467 14.90 -23.10 -12.96
C TRP A 467 13.76 -24.16 -13.16
N PRO A 468 12.68 -23.89 -13.96
CA PRO A 468 12.61 -22.84 -14.96
C PRO A 468 12.04 -21.47 -14.60
N ILE A 469 11.81 -21.23 -13.32
CA ILE A 469 10.78 -20.29 -12.88
C ILE A 469 11.40 -19.02 -12.31
N LEU A 470 12.56 -19.14 -11.64
CA LEU A 470 13.15 -18.05 -10.86
C LEU A 470 14.68 -18.19 -10.79
N THR A 471 15.43 -17.10 -10.99
CA THR A 471 16.77 -16.95 -10.40
C THR A 471 16.71 -15.80 -9.40
N GLY A 472 17.15 -16.09 -8.17
CA GLY A 472 17.10 -15.17 -7.04
C GLY A 472 18.49 -14.88 -6.46
N ILE A 473 18.68 -13.67 -5.93
CA ILE A 473 19.77 -13.36 -4.99
C ILE A 473 19.14 -12.98 -3.66
N ALA A 474 19.61 -13.62 -2.60
CA ALA A 474 19.16 -13.44 -1.23
C ALA A 474 20.31 -12.98 -0.32
N GLY A 475 19.97 -12.30 0.78
CA GLY A 475 20.94 -11.78 1.73
C GLY A 475 21.63 -12.84 2.63
N ALA A 476 21.05 -14.04 2.75
CA ALA A 476 21.51 -15.09 3.66
C ALA A 476 21.40 -16.47 2.99
N ASP A 477 22.22 -17.44 3.42
CA ASP A 477 21.95 -18.87 3.19
C ASP A 477 21.09 -19.44 4.31
N GLY A 478 20.70 -20.71 4.19
CA GLY A 478 19.96 -21.44 5.23
C GLY A 478 20.68 -21.70 6.55
N ALA A 479 21.97 -21.39 6.67
CA ALA A 479 22.69 -21.42 7.95
C ALA A 479 22.60 -20.08 8.70
N GLY A 480 21.84 -19.11 8.18
CA GLY A 480 21.81 -17.73 8.66
C GLY A 480 23.05 -16.93 8.28
N ILE A 481 23.99 -17.55 7.54
CA ILE A 481 25.25 -16.93 7.16
C ILE A 481 24.98 -16.01 5.99
N THR A 482 25.42 -14.77 6.16
CA THR A 482 25.25 -13.74 5.15
C THR A 482 26.08 -14.08 3.94
N GLN A 483 25.45 -14.11 2.77
CA GLN A 483 26.13 -14.51 1.54
C GLN A 483 27.12 -13.41 1.09
N PRO A 484 28.26 -13.78 0.50
CA PRO A 484 29.22 -12.82 -0.02
C PRO A 484 28.60 -11.92 -1.11
N GLY A 485 29.28 -10.83 -1.45
CA GLY A 485 28.80 -9.87 -2.45
C GLY A 485 27.62 -9.02 -1.96
N LEU A 486 26.49 -9.10 -2.68
CA LEU A 486 25.34 -8.22 -2.49
C LEU A 486 24.63 -8.43 -1.14
N GLY A 487 24.58 -9.67 -0.64
CA GLY A 487 23.99 -9.99 0.65
C GLY A 487 24.74 -9.33 1.81
N THR A 488 26.07 -9.46 1.81
CA THR A 488 26.96 -8.82 2.80
C THR A 488 26.86 -7.30 2.73
N LEU A 489 26.92 -6.72 1.52
CA LEU A 489 26.75 -5.28 1.34
C LEU A 489 25.41 -4.79 1.90
N ALA A 490 24.29 -5.45 1.57
CA ALA A 490 22.98 -5.06 2.04
C ALA A 490 22.88 -5.16 3.57
N ARG A 491 23.37 -6.26 4.17
CA ARG A 491 23.36 -6.45 5.62
C ARG A 491 24.15 -5.37 6.35
N ASP A 492 25.36 -5.06 5.87
CA ASP A 492 26.23 -4.03 6.44
C ASP A 492 25.60 -2.63 6.31
N LEU A 493 24.74 -2.44 5.31
CA LEU A 493 23.90 -1.26 5.14
C LEU A 493 22.58 -1.33 5.94
N GLY A 494 22.34 -2.35 6.76
CA GLY A 494 21.11 -2.51 7.55
C GLY A 494 19.88 -2.88 6.72
N PHE A 495 20.08 -3.55 5.60
CA PHE A 495 19.04 -3.96 4.68
C PHE A 495 19.07 -5.45 4.38
N TYR A 496 17.91 -5.95 3.98
CA TYR A 496 17.74 -7.15 3.20
C TYR A 496 17.47 -6.76 1.75
N VAL A 497 18.09 -7.49 0.83
CA VAL A 497 17.89 -7.33 -0.60
C VAL A 497 17.44 -8.65 -1.21
N GLN A 498 16.46 -8.55 -2.09
CA GLN A 498 16.03 -9.66 -2.94
C GLN A 498 16.00 -9.17 -4.38
N ILE A 499 16.65 -9.89 -5.28
CA ILE A 499 16.50 -9.69 -6.72
C ILE A 499 15.92 -10.97 -7.27
N VAL A 500 14.79 -10.86 -7.94
CA VAL A 500 14.06 -11.98 -8.53
C VAL A 500 13.90 -11.67 -10.02
N ALA A 501 14.41 -12.55 -10.89
CA ALA A 501 14.23 -12.44 -12.33
C ALA A 501 13.32 -13.58 -12.82
N PRO A 502 11.98 -13.41 -12.83
CA PRO A 502 11.09 -14.46 -13.28
C PRO A 502 11.16 -14.58 -14.81
N THR A 503 11.17 -15.80 -15.33
CA THR A 503 11.24 -16.06 -16.77
C THR A 503 10.10 -15.35 -17.51
N GLY A 504 10.44 -14.38 -18.38
CA GLY A 504 9.49 -13.66 -19.21
C GLY A 504 8.73 -12.50 -18.54
N GLN A 505 9.06 -12.17 -17.29
CA GLN A 505 8.56 -11.01 -16.54
C GLN A 505 9.69 -10.02 -16.24
N ASP A 506 9.33 -8.82 -15.81
CA ASP A 506 10.32 -7.81 -15.38
C ASP A 506 11.03 -8.27 -14.10
N THR A 507 12.34 -8.00 -14.00
CA THR A 507 13.12 -8.21 -12.78
C THR A 507 12.51 -7.45 -11.61
N GLN A 508 12.22 -8.15 -10.54
CA GLN A 508 11.67 -7.61 -9.30
C GLN A 508 12.79 -7.43 -8.30
N THR A 509 12.88 -6.24 -7.73
CA THR A 509 13.83 -5.92 -6.67
C THR A 509 13.07 -5.60 -5.39
N ARG A 510 13.64 -6.03 -4.27
CA ARG A 510 13.13 -5.72 -2.93
C ARG A 510 14.27 -5.22 -2.08
N LEU A 511 14.04 -4.10 -1.41
CA LEU A 511 14.92 -3.54 -0.40
C LEU A 511 14.07 -3.24 0.84
N ALA A 512 14.41 -3.87 1.96
CA ALA A 512 13.70 -3.69 3.22
C ALA A 512 14.68 -3.59 4.39
N ARG A 513 14.34 -2.83 5.42
CA ARG A 513 15.14 -2.76 6.65
C ARG A 513 15.19 -4.13 7.32
N LEU A 514 16.39 -4.58 7.66
CA LEU A 514 16.57 -5.85 8.34
C LEU A 514 16.32 -5.67 9.85
N VAL A 515 15.37 -6.42 10.41
CA VAL A 515 15.02 -6.37 11.85
C VAL A 515 15.57 -7.59 12.59
N LEU A 516 15.40 -8.78 12.02
CA LEU A 516 15.94 -10.03 12.55
C LEU A 516 16.42 -10.89 11.38
N GLN A 517 17.56 -11.55 11.55
CA GLN A 517 18.01 -12.65 10.70
C GLN A 517 18.59 -13.74 11.60
N GLU A 518 18.00 -14.93 11.56
CA GLU A 518 18.47 -16.06 12.36
C GLU A 518 18.27 -17.38 11.63
N ALA A 519 19.18 -18.33 11.87
CA ALA A 519 18.91 -19.72 11.53
C ALA A 519 17.72 -20.22 12.38
N ALA A 520 16.79 -20.89 11.74
CA ALA A 520 15.60 -21.43 12.37
C ALA A 520 15.31 -22.82 11.82
N GLN A 521 14.84 -23.69 12.70
CA GLN A 521 14.37 -25.01 12.34
C GLN A 521 13.18 -25.35 13.23
N GLY A 522 12.33 -26.23 12.75
CA GLY A 522 11.17 -26.65 13.50
C GLY A 522 10.46 -27.80 12.83
N GLU A 523 9.27 -28.08 13.34
CA GLU A 523 8.40 -29.13 12.83
C GLU A 523 6.98 -28.57 12.71
N LEU A 524 6.32 -28.86 11.58
CA LEU A 524 4.92 -28.56 11.36
C LEU A 524 4.21 -29.85 11.01
N LEU A 525 3.31 -30.31 11.88
CA LEU A 525 2.53 -31.52 11.67
C LEU A 525 3.40 -32.78 11.42
N GLY A 526 4.50 -32.97 12.16
CA GLY A 526 5.42 -34.09 11.89
C GLY A 526 6.47 -33.80 10.83
N ARG A 527 6.33 -32.71 10.05
CA ARG A 527 7.23 -32.40 8.92
C ARG A 527 8.35 -31.45 9.38
N PRO A 528 9.62 -31.86 9.32
CA PRO A 528 10.71 -30.97 9.65
C PRO A 528 10.83 -29.85 8.61
N TRP A 529 11.29 -28.69 9.05
CA TRP A 529 11.75 -27.62 8.18
C TRP A 529 12.98 -26.96 8.80
N GLN A 530 13.85 -26.44 7.94
CA GLN A 530 15.05 -25.71 8.33
C GLN A 530 15.31 -24.58 7.35
N GLY A 531 15.93 -23.50 7.81
CA GLY A 531 16.38 -22.39 6.97
C GLY A 531 16.61 -21.11 7.77
N THR A 532 16.70 -19.99 7.07
CA THR A 532 16.87 -18.68 7.71
C THR A 532 15.56 -17.94 7.79
N ARG A 533 15.20 -17.52 9.00
CA ARG A 533 14.07 -16.65 9.29
C ARG A 533 14.51 -15.20 9.23
N ILE A 534 13.81 -14.39 8.46
CA ILE A 534 14.14 -12.98 8.26
C ILE A 534 12.91 -12.12 8.57
N LEU A 535 13.00 -11.24 9.57
CA LEU A 535 11.98 -10.22 9.82
C LEU A 535 12.43 -8.89 9.23
N LEU A 536 11.53 -8.31 8.44
CA LEU A 536 11.79 -7.11 7.67
C LEU A 536 10.90 -5.98 8.14
N GLY A 537 11.51 -4.83 8.43
CA GLY A 537 10.83 -3.60 8.77
C GLY A 537 10.39 -2.84 7.52
N ASP A 538 10.54 -1.52 7.56
CA ASP A 538 10.12 -0.64 6.48
C ASP A 538 10.67 -1.07 5.12
N VAL A 539 9.74 -1.26 4.18
CA VAL A 539 10.03 -1.68 2.82
C VAL A 539 10.07 -0.46 1.93
N GLN A 540 11.18 -0.30 1.23
CA GLN A 540 11.33 0.70 0.18
C GLN A 540 11.20 -0.01 -1.17
N SER A 541 10.03 -0.61 -1.41
CA SER A 541 9.70 -1.23 -2.69
C SER A 541 8.87 -0.27 -3.53
N ARG A 542 9.25 -0.15 -4.80
CA ARG A 542 8.56 0.69 -5.78
C ARG A 542 7.34 0.02 -6.44
N TYR A 543 7.02 -1.22 -6.05
CA TYR A 543 5.81 -1.92 -6.45
C TYR A 543 4.78 -1.85 -5.30
N PRO A 544 4.06 -0.72 -5.12
CA PRO A 544 3.11 -0.54 -4.04
C PRO A 544 1.92 -1.52 -4.09
N ASP A 545 1.74 -2.20 -5.22
CA ASP A 545 0.64 -3.13 -5.43
C ASP A 545 0.95 -4.54 -4.91
N TRP A 546 2.21 -4.82 -4.58
CA TRP A 546 2.65 -6.11 -4.05
C TRP A 546 2.46 -6.17 -2.53
N LYS A 547 1.23 -6.51 -2.15
CA LYS A 547 0.79 -6.71 -0.77
C LYS A 547 1.10 -8.12 -0.27
N ILE A 548 2.34 -8.55 -0.45
CA ILE A 548 2.80 -9.86 0.00
C ILE A 548 3.39 -9.70 1.39
N SER A 549 2.83 -10.38 2.39
CA SER A 549 3.29 -10.31 3.78
C SER A 549 4.55 -11.14 4.05
N GLY A 550 4.79 -12.21 3.30
CA GLY A 550 5.99 -13.04 3.42
C GLY A 550 6.29 -13.80 2.13
N ALA A 551 7.50 -14.35 2.01
CA ALA A 551 7.79 -15.36 1.00
C ALA A 551 8.90 -16.29 1.46
N ALA A 552 8.80 -17.55 1.04
CA ALA A 552 9.79 -18.58 1.26
C ALA A 552 10.57 -18.93 -0.02
N LEU A 553 11.87 -19.14 0.17
CA LEU A 553 12.84 -19.73 -0.74
C LEU A 553 13.37 -21.03 -0.10
N PRO A 554 14.03 -21.94 -0.83
CA PRO A 554 14.39 -23.27 -0.31
C PRO A 554 15.11 -23.30 1.04
N ASP A 555 15.91 -22.27 1.32
CA ASP A 555 16.77 -22.19 2.49
C ASP A 555 16.46 -20.99 3.39
N GLN A 556 15.48 -20.16 3.06
CA GLN A 556 15.13 -19.00 3.87
C GLN A 556 13.73 -18.48 3.58
N TYR A 557 13.12 -17.83 4.56
CA TYR A 557 11.91 -17.05 4.33
C TYR A 557 12.00 -15.68 4.99
N TRP A 558 11.20 -14.74 4.49
CA TRP A 558 11.10 -13.43 5.10
C TRP A 558 9.65 -13.03 5.35
N VAL A 559 9.41 -12.20 6.37
CA VAL A 559 8.11 -11.59 6.69
C VAL A 559 8.25 -10.08 6.82
N LEU A 560 7.35 -9.33 6.17
CA LEU A 560 7.27 -7.87 6.19
C LEU A 560 6.38 -7.38 7.34
N LEU A 561 6.99 -6.88 8.41
CA LEU A 561 6.27 -6.31 9.56
C LEU A 561 5.29 -5.20 9.18
N PRO A 562 5.60 -4.26 8.25
CA PRO A 562 4.63 -3.24 7.86
C PRO A 562 3.35 -3.79 7.22
N GLU A 563 3.41 -4.95 6.54
CA GLU A 563 2.21 -5.59 6.00
C GLU A 563 1.40 -6.30 7.09
N ILE A 564 2.06 -6.85 8.12
CA ILE A 564 1.36 -7.39 9.30
C ILE A 564 0.67 -6.27 10.08
N VAL A 565 1.36 -5.14 10.31
CA VAL A 565 0.79 -3.94 10.94
C VAL A 565 -0.38 -3.39 10.11
N ARG A 566 -0.26 -3.34 8.78
CA ARG A 566 -1.38 -2.98 7.90
C ARG A 566 -2.54 -3.96 8.04
N GLY A 567 -2.24 -5.25 8.14
CA GLY A 567 -3.19 -6.31 8.45
C GLY A 567 -3.96 -5.99 9.74
N GLN A 568 -3.25 -5.73 10.83
CA GLN A 568 -3.81 -5.36 12.13
C GLN A 568 -4.64 -4.07 12.07
N ASN A 569 -4.18 -3.06 11.33
CA ASN A 569 -4.91 -1.81 11.14
C ASN A 569 -6.25 -1.99 10.42
N ASN A 570 -6.37 -3.00 9.55
CA ASN A 570 -7.67 -3.37 8.98
C ASN A 570 -8.61 -3.92 10.06
N TRP A 571 -8.10 -4.71 11.02
CA TRP A 571 -8.88 -5.18 12.16
C TRP A 571 -9.28 -4.03 13.09
N ARG A 572 -8.37 -3.11 13.42
CA ARG A 572 -8.68 -1.90 14.20
C ARG A 572 -9.70 -1.02 13.51
N SER A 573 -9.59 -0.85 12.19
CA SER A 573 -10.57 -0.09 11.41
C SER A 573 -11.96 -0.75 11.44
N LEU A 574 -12.01 -2.08 11.40
CA LEU A 574 -13.26 -2.82 11.59
C LEU A 574 -13.80 -2.65 13.03
N ALA A 575 -12.97 -2.81 14.05
CA ALA A 575 -13.37 -2.62 15.45
C ALA A 575 -13.90 -1.19 15.70
N ALA A 576 -13.18 -0.17 15.23
CA ALA A 576 -13.57 1.23 15.34
C ALA A 576 -14.89 1.55 14.62
N ARG A 577 -15.21 0.85 13.52
CA ARG A 577 -16.56 0.95 12.93
C ARG A 577 -17.59 0.49 13.95
N PHE A 578 -17.40 -0.61 14.65
CA PHE A 578 -18.42 -1.16 15.57
C PHE A 578 -18.30 -0.68 17.03
N GLU A 579 -17.36 0.22 17.32
CA GLU A 579 -17.16 0.79 18.65
C GLU A 579 -18.44 1.48 19.17
N GLY A 580 -18.86 1.14 20.39
CA GLY A 580 -20.10 1.64 21.00
C GLY A 580 -21.39 1.11 20.38
N ARG A 581 -21.33 0.07 19.53
CA ARG A 581 -22.49 -0.52 18.83
C ARG A 581 -22.62 -2.04 19.04
N PRO A 582 -22.70 -2.53 20.30
CA PRO A 582 -22.76 -3.96 20.58
C PRO A 582 -23.96 -4.66 19.93
N GLU A 583 -25.10 -3.98 19.78
CA GLU A 583 -26.28 -4.49 19.07
C GLU A 583 -26.02 -4.71 17.57
N ALA A 584 -25.19 -3.88 16.93
CA ALA A 584 -24.82 -4.06 15.53
C ALA A 584 -23.88 -5.26 15.35
N VAL A 585 -22.96 -5.47 16.31
CA VAL A 585 -22.10 -6.67 16.34
C VAL A 585 -22.96 -7.92 16.54
N GLN A 586 -23.85 -7.92 17.53
CA GLN A 586 -24.77 -9.04 17.79
C GLN A 586 -25.66 -9.32 16.57
N ALA A 587 -26.21 -8.29 15.93
CA ALA A 587 -27.01 -8.44 14.73
C ALA A 587 -26.22 -9.03 13.56
N ALA A 588 -24.94 -8.64 13.39
CA ALA A 588 -24.06 -9.22 12.37
C ALA A 588 -23.76 -10.71 12.66
N LEU A 589 -23.54 -11.07 13.93
CA LEU A 589 -23.22 -12.44 14.35
C LEU A 589 -24.45 -13.36 14.44
N ALA A 590 -25.65 -12.81 14.67
CA ALA A 590 -26.91 -13.55 14.74
C ALA A 590 -27.43 -13.99 13.35
N GLN A 591 -26.82 -13.55 12.26
CA GLN A 591 -27.20 -13.99 10.92
C GLN A 591 -26.85 -15.48 10.74
N THR A 592 -27.88 -16.32 10.63
CA THR A 592 -27.74 -17.78 10.48
C THR A 592 -27.46 -18.22 9.04
N GLY A 593 -27.13 -17.28 8.15
CA GLY A 593 -26.86 -17.53 6.74
C GLY A 593 -28.10 -17.65 5.87
N LEU A 594 -27.92 -17.41 4.57
CA LEU A 594 -28.98 -17.45 3.58
C LEU A 594 -29.46 -18.89 3.35
N LEU A 595 -30.78 -19.05 3.21
CA LEU A 595 -31.32 -20.25 2.55
C LEU A 595 -30.80 -20.23 1.10
N PRO A 596 -30.11 -21.27 0.64
CA PRO A 596 -29.68 -21.32 -0.75
C PRO A 596 -30.92 -21.18 -1.64
N ALA A 597 -30.90 -20.22 -2.57
CA ALA A 597 -31.93 -20.13 -3.60
C ALA A 597 -32.02 -21.48 -4.32
N SER A 598 -33.21 -21.87 -4.78
CA SER A 598 -33.42 -23.15 -5.46
C SER A 598 -32.37 -23.38 -6.56
N GLY A 599 -31.48 -24.37 -6.34
CA GLY A 599 -30.38 -24.70 -7.25
C GLY A 599 -28.98 -24.20 -6.86
N VAL A 600 -28.83 -23.32 -5.87
CA VAL A 600 -27.52 -22.92 -5.32
C VAL A 600 -27.01 -24.01 -4.38
N ARG A 601 -25.76 -24.45 -4.55
CA ARG A 601 -25.17 -25.48 -3.69
C ARG A 601 -24.83 -24.88 -2.32
N THR A 602 -25.04 -25.64 -1.25
CA THR A 602 -24.69 -25.24 0.13
C THR A 602 -23.18 -24.97 0.33
N CYS A 603 -22.34 -25.49 -0.57
CA CYS A 603 -20.88 -25.27 -0.63
C CYS A 603 -20.47 -24.30 -1.75
N ASP A 604 -21.31 -23.32 -2.12
CA ASP A 604 -20.87 -22.24 -3.01
C ASP A 604 -19.73 -21.46 -2.32
N THR A 605 -18.61 -21.27 -3.02
CA THR A 605 -17.43 -20.58 -2.51
C THR A 605 -17.50 -19.08 -2.70
N ARG A 606 -18.49 -18.57 -3.44
CA ARG A 606 -18.66 -17.14 -3.71
C ARG A 606 -19.12 -16.43 -2.44
N PRO A 607 -18.22 -15.73 -1.72
CA PRO A 607 -18.58 -15.09 -0.46
C PRO A 607 -19.62 -13.99 -0.71
N GLY A 608 -20.64 -13.95 0.15
CA GLY A 608 -21.40 -12.73 0.34
C GLY A 608 -20.41 -11.61 0.69
N LEU A 609 -20.60 -10.41 0.14
CA LEU A 609 -19.75 -9.28 0.50
C LEU A 609 -19.83 -9.06 2.02
N GLY A 610 -18.73 -9.31 2.74
CA GLY A 610 -18.63 -9.06 4.18
C GLY A 610 -18.54 -10.31 5.08
N GLU A 611 -18.46 -11.52 4.54
CA GLU A 611 -18.22 -12.74 5.35
C GLU A 611 -16.84 -12.70 6.04
N ALA A 612 -15.83 -12.14 5.38
CA ALA A 612 -14.52 -11.90 6.00
C ALA A 612 -14.61 -10.95 7.20
N GLU A 613 -15.46 -9.92 7.12
CA GLU A 613 -15.69 -8.97 8.23
C GLU A 613 -16.52 -9.62 9.34
N ARG A 614 -17.52 -10.44 9.02
CA ARG A 614 -18.33 -11.15 10.02
C ARG A 614 -17.48 -12.14 10.82
N LEU A 615 -16.64 -12.94 10.16
CA LEU A 615 -15.70 -13.83 10.84
C LEU A 615 -14.71 -13.05 11.70
N ALA A 616 -14.19 -11.92 11.19
CA ALA A 616 -13.31 -11.06 11.98
C ALA A 616 -13.99 -10.48 13.23
N LEU A 617 -15.26 -10.07 13.15
CA LEU A 617 -16.04 -9.67 14.33
C LEU A 617 -16.17 -10.82 15.34
N ALA A 618 -16.45 -12.04 14.88
CA ALA A 618 -16.57 -13.20 15.77
C ALA A 618 -15.26 -13.50 16.51
N VAL A 619 -14.12 -13.40 15.81
CA VAL A 619 -12.80 -13.54 16.43
C VAL A 619 -12.60 -12.45 17.49
N MET A 620 -12.84 -11.18 17.17
CA MET A 620 -12.63 -10.08 18.13
C MET A 620 -13.53 -10.16 19.37
N VAL A 621 -14.76 -10.65 19.22
CA VAL A 621 -15.66 -10.91 20.36
C VAL A 621 -15.12 -12.04 21.22
N SER A 622 -14.62 -13.12 20.62
CA SER A 622 -14.09 -14.26 21.38
C SER A 622 -12.78 -13.96 22.10
N LEU A 623 -11.95 -13.05 21.59
CA LEU A 623 -10.73 -12.59 22.26
C LEU A 623 -11.00 -11.68 23.47
N GLY A 624 -12.20 -11.09 23.56
CA GLY A 624 -12.56 -10.13 24.61
C GLY A 624 -13.05 -10.73 25.93
N GLU A 625 -12.97 -12.06 26.10
CA GLU A 625 -13.40 -12.87 27.27
C GLU A 625 -14.63 -12.33 28.03
N GLU A 626 -15.79 -13.00 27.87
CA GLU A 626 -17.09 -12.78 28.54
C GLU A 626 -17.80 -11.44 28.29
N SER A 627 -17.09 -10.34 28.05
CA SER A 627 -17.65 -9.04 27.77
C SER A 627 -17.87 -8.86 26.27
N ALA A 628 -19.04 -9.24 25.75
CA ALA A 628 -19.46 -8.95 24.37
C ALA A 628 -19.48 -7.43 24.02
N GLN A 629 -19.13 -6.57 24.98
CA GLN A 629 -19.09 -5.12 24.83
C GLN A 629 -17.74 -4.60 24.30
N GLN A 630 -16.65 -5.36 24.42
CA GLN A 630 -15.33 -4.90 23.97
C GLN A 630 -14.78 -5.78 22.84
N LEU A 631 -14.61 -5.19 21.65
CA LEU A 631 -13.92 -5.84 20.54
C LEU A 631 -12.42 -5.81 20.79
N VAL A 632 -11.80 -6.98 20.98
CA VAL A 632 -10.35 -7.11 21.14
C VAL A 632 -9.75 -7.47 19.78
N VAL A 633 -8.90 -6.58 19.27
CA VAL A 633 -8.20 -6.77 17.99
C VAL A 633 -7.08 -7.81 18.18
N PRO A 634 -6.89 -8.77 17.24
CA PRO A 634 -5.77 -9.70 17.30
C PRO A 634 -4.44 -8.98 17.49
N SER A 635 -3.57 -9.54 18.32
CA SER A 635 -2.26 -8.94 18.57
C SER A 635 -1.40 -8.95 17.30
N LEU A 636 -0.34 -8.14 17.28
CA LEU A 636 0.60 -8.17 16.16
C LEU A 636 1.32 -9.53 16.12
N GLU A 637 1.55 -10.11 17.30
CA GLU A 637 2.15 -11.42 17.49
C GLU A 637 1.30 -12.53 16.87
N ASP A 638 -0.02 -12.54 17.08
CA ASP A 638 -0.92 -13.56 16.50
C ASP A 638 -0.89 -13.55 14.96
N LEU A 639 -0.91 -12.34 14.38
CA LEU A 639 -0.89 -12.16 12.93
C LEU A 639 0.47 -12.47 12.32
N LEU A 640 1.55 -12.17 13.06
CA LEU A 640 2.91 -12.48 12.66
C LEU A 640 3.19 -13.99 12.74
N ASP A 641 2.81 -14.65 13.84
CA ASP A 641 2.94 -16.10 14.01
C ASP A 641 2.21 -16.84 12.88
N LEU A 642 0.93 -16.52 12.63
CA LEU A 642 0.18 -17.12 11.53
C LEU A 642 0.89 -16.97 10.17
N THR A 643 1.46 -15.79 9.90
CA THR A 643 2.20 -15.56 8.65
C THR A 643 3.50 -16.36 8.62
N MET A 644 4.23 -16.42 9.73
CA MET A 644 5.46 -17.20 9.83
C MET A 644 5.17 -18.69 9.65
N ARG A 645 4.11 -19.23 10.25
CA ARG A 645 3.68 -20.63 10.05
C ARG A 645 3.31 -20.93 8.60
N HIS A 646 2.76 -19.95 7.88
CA HIS A 646 2.51 -20.07 6.44
C HIS A 646 3.84 -20.21 5.68
N GLU A 647 4.80 -19.32 5.92
CA GLU A 647 6.11 -19.39 5.26
C GLU A 647 6.90 -20.65 5.63
N GLU A 648 6.84 -21.07 6.89
CA GLU A 648 7.43 -22.34 7.36
C GLU A 648 6.75 -23.56 6.72
N GLY A 649 5.46 -23.45 6.39
CA GLY A 649 4.74 -24.46 5.59
C GLY A 649 5.33 -24.63 4.19
N HIS A 650 5.74 -23.54 3.55
CA HIS A 650 6.50 -23.58 2.29
C HIS A 650 7.89 -24.19 2.48
N MET A 651 8.57 -23.88 3.59
CA MET A 651 9.87 -24.50 3.91
C MET A 651 9.77 -26.03 4.07
N ALA A 652 8.73 -26.52 4.76
CA ALA A 652 8.47 -27.95 4.89
C ALA A 652 8.14 -28.60 3.53
N ASP A 653 7.43 -27.89 2.65
CA ASP A 653 7.19 -28.33 1.26
C ASP A 653 8.50 -28.40 0.45
N TYR A 654 9.45 -27.46 0.63
CA TYR A 654 10.76 -27.52 0.00
C TYR A 654 11.59 -28.72 0.47
N GLU A 655 11.67 -28.95 1.79
CA GLU A 655 12.41 -30.09 2.36
C GLU A 655 11.84 -31.44 1.87
N GLU A 656 10.53 -31.49 1.60
CA GLU A 656 9.87 -32.69 1.11
C GLU A 656 10.07 -32.94 -0.39
N TRP A 657 10.21 -31.88 -1.20
CA TRP A 657 10.21 -31.96 -2.65
C TRP A 657 11.58 -31.76 -3.31
N LEU A 658 12.58 -31.29 -2.56
CA LEU A 658 13.93 -31.05 -3.07
C LEU A 658 14.94 -32.07 -2.49
N PRO A 659 15.87 -32.59 -3.32
CA PRO A 659 15.92 -32.43 -4.77
C PRO A 659 14.80 -33.23 -5.47
N PRO A 660 14.24 -32.76 -6.60
CA PRO A 660 13.12 -33.43 -7.27
C PRO A 660 13.41 -34.87 -7.72
N SER A 661 14.68 -35.23 -7.90
CA SER A 661 15.12 -36.59 -8.23
C SER A 661 14.80 -37.60 -7.13
N GLU A 662 14.76 -37.17 -5.87
CA GLU A 662 14.47 -38.01 -4.71
C GLU A 662 12.97 -38.02 -4.39
N ALA A 663 12.25 -36.96 -4.78
CA ALA A 663 10.82 -36.79 -4.55
C ALA A 663 9.95 -36.95 -5.81
N LEU A 664 10.42 -37.66 -6.84
CA LEU A 664 9.79 -37.68 -8.18
C LEU A 664 8.28 -37.97 -8.15
N PHE A 665 7.84 -38.97 -7.38
CA PHE A 665 6.42 -39.31 -7.28
C PHE A 665 5.59 -38.23 -6.58
N LYS A 666 6.14 -37.56 -5.57
CA LYS A 666 5.48 -36.46 -4.86
C LYS A 666 5.35 -35.24 -5.76
N VAL A 667 6.41 -34.92 -6.50
CA VAL A 667 6.40 -33.85 -7.49
C VAL A 667 5.38 -34.14 -8.60
N LEU A 668 5.35 -35.35 -9.15
CA LEU A 668 4.34 -35.74 -10.17
C LEU A 668 2.91 -35.64 -9.63
N ARG A 669 2.67 -36.03 -8.37
CA ARG A 669 1.38 -35.86 -7.69
C ARG A 669 1.01 -34.38 -7.58
N LEU A 670 1.95 -33.51 -7.19
CA LEU A 670 1.77 -32.06 -7.13
C LEU A 670 1.40 -31.48 -8.51
N PHE A 671 2.10 -31.88 -9.58
CA PHE A 671 1.77 -31.49 -10.95
C PHE A 671 0.34 -31.89 -11.32
N TRP A 672 -0.07 -33.12 -10.98
CA TRP A 672 -1.42 -33.61 -11.23
C TRP A 672 -2.49 -32.83 -10.45
N GLN A 673 -2.26 -32.59 -9.15
CA GLN A 673 -3.16 -31.81 -8.29
C GLN A 673 -3.28 -30.36 -8.76
N GLY A 674 -2.18 -29.76 -9.25
CA GLY A 674 -2.15 -28.44 -9.86
C GLY A 674 -2.71 -28.36 -11.29
N GLY A 675 -3.35 -29.42 -11.78
CA GLY A 675 -3.97 -29.47 -13.11
C GLY A 675 -2.95 -29.33 -14.26
N LEU A 676 -1.71 -29.79 -14.05
CA LEU A 676 -0.60 -29.71 -15.00
C LEU A 676 -0.32 -28.28 -15.48
N SER A 677 -0.58 -27.29 -14.63
CA SER A 677 -0.36 -25.88 -14.93
C SER A 677 0.52 -25.23 -13.85
N VAL A 678 1.47 -24.37 -14.24
CA VAL A 678 2.32 -23.64 -13.27
C VAL A 678 1.48 -22.86 -12.27
N ARG A 679 0.44 -22.19 -12.78
CA ARG A 679 -0.51 -21.41 -11.96
C ARG A 679 -1.26 -22.29 -10.95
N GLY A 680 -1.76 -23.46 -11.37
CA GLY A 680 -2.47 -24.38 -10.49
C GLY A 680 -1.55 -25.08 -9.48
N ILE A 681 -0.29 -25.35 -9.84
CA ILE A 681 0.73 -25.82 -8.91
C ILE A 681 0.96 -24.78 -7.83
N TRP A 682 1.22 -23.53 -8.21
CA TRP A 682 1.38 -22.43 -7.25
C TRP A 682 0.17 -22.30 -6.35
N ALA A 683 -1.04 -22.25 -6.91
CA ALA A 683 -2.27 -22.22 -6.12
C ALA A 683 -2.37 -23.38 -5.12
N HIS A 684 -1.97 -24.60 -5.50
CA HIS A 684 -1.98 -25.74 -4.60
C HIS A 684 -0.93 -25.64 -3.49
N VAL A 685 0.29 -25.18 -3.81
CA VAL A 685 1.35 -24.92 -2.81
C VAL A 685 0.90 -23.86 -1.81
N GLU A 686 0.34 -22.74 -2.27
CA GLU A 686 -0.22 -21.69 -1.40
C GLU A 686 -1.35 -22.22 -0.49
N ALA A 687 -2.21 -23.10 -1.02
CA ALA A 687 -3.25 -23.72 -0.23
C ALA A 687 -2.70 -24.67 0.84
N ARG A 688 -1.65 -25.44 0.54
CA ARG A 688 -1.00 -26.34 1.50
C ARG A 688 -0.29 -25.58 2.62
N ALA A 689 0.44 -24.52 2.28
CA ALA A 689 1.09 -23.65 3.26
C ALA A 689 0.06 -23.01 4.21
N GLN A 690 -1.04 -22.46 3.66
CA GLN A 690 -2.10 -21.87 4.47
C GLN A 690 -2.85 -22.89 5.33
N LEU A 691 -3.09 -24.10 4.80
CA LEU A 691 -3.69 -25.20 5.56
C LEU A 691 -2.79 -25.64 6.72
N THR A 692 -1.48 -25.75 6.48
CA THR A 692 -0.49 -26.05 7.51
C THR A 692 -0.52 -24.99 8.60
N ALA A 693 -0.47 -23.70 8.22
CA ALA A 693 -0.54 -22.58 9.15
C ALA A 693 -1.81 -22.60 10.00
N MET A 694 -2.97 -22.86 9.39
CA MET A 694 -4.23 -22.95 10.12
C MET A 694 -4.30 -24.18 11.04
N ALA A 695 -3.74 -25.32 10.63
CA ALA A 695 -3.77 -26.53 11.45
C ALA A 695 -2.93 -26.41 12.74
N VAL A 696 -1.91 -25.55 12.76
CA VAL A 696 -1.01 -25.36 13.91
C VAL A 696 -1.23 -24.05 14.67
N ALA A 697 -2.00 -23.11 14.10
CA ALA A 697 -2.27 -21.82 14.73
C ALA A 697 -3.14 -21.98 15.98
N GLN A 698 -2.89 -21.12 16.98
CA GLN A 698 -3.73 -21.06 18.19
C GLN A 698 -5.19 -20.72 17.87
N ASP A 699 -5.42 -19.81 16.92
CA ASP A 699 -6.75 -19.52 16.38
C ASP A 699 -6.76 -19.61 14.84
N PRO A 700 -7.18 -20.75 14.26
CA PRO A 700 -7.25 -20.95 12.80
C PRO A 700 -8.19 -19.96 12.11
N ARG A 701 -9.11 -19.32 12.84
CA ARG A 701 -10.07 -18.36 12.25
C ARG A 701 -9.38 -17.11 11.74
N LEU A 702 -8.18 -16.77 12.24
CA LEU A 702 -7.35 -15.70 11.69
C LEU A 702 -6.95 -15.99 10.24
N GLY A 703 -6.49 -17.22 9.96
CA GLY A 703 -6.17 -17.66 8.61
C GLY A 703 -7.40 -17.75 7.71
N LEU A 704 -8.52 -18.25 8.24
CA LEU A 704 -9.77 -18.29 7.50
C LEU A 704 -10.30 -16.89 7.14
N ALA A 705 -10.14 -15.89 8.02
CA ALA A 705 -10.49 -14.51 7.72
C ALA A 705 -9.62 -13.91 6.59
N GLN A 706 -8.34 -14.29 6.51
CA GLN A 706 -7.47 -13.91 5.40
C GLN A 706 -7.90 -14.58 4.08
N ILE A 707 -8.23 -15.87 4.11
CA ILE A 707 -8.78 -16.62 2.96
C ILE A 707 -10.03 -15.92 2.42
N LEU A 708 -11.03 -15.68 3.29
CA LEU A 708 -12.29 -15.04 2.89
C LEU A 708 -12.05 -13.65 2.27
N ARG A 709 -11.19 -12.84 2.88
CA ARG A 709 -10.86 -11.49 2.38
C ARG A 709 -10.25 -11.53 0.98
N MET A 710 -9.35 -12.48 0.71
CA MET A 710 -8.71 -12.64 -0.59
C MET A 710 -9.69 -13.15 -1.66
N VAL A 711 -10.56 -14.11 -1.30
CA VAL A 711 -11.61 -14.62 -2.20
C VAL A 711 -12.63 -13.52 -2.51
N GLU A 712 -13.08 -12.74 -1.52
CA GLU A 712 -13.96 -11.58 -1.74
C GLU A 712 -13.32 -10.51 -2.63
N ALA A 713 -12.04 -10.19 -2.40
CA ALA A 713 -11.33 -9.19 -3.19
C ALA A 713 -11.21 -9.60 -4.66
N ARG A 714 -11.01 -10.90 -4.91
CA ARG A 714 -11.04 -11.49 -6.26
C ARG A 714 -12.42 -11.33 -6.91
N GLU A 715 -13.49 -11.65 -6.18
CA GLU A 715 -14.85 -11.53 -6.71
C GLU A 715 -15.21 -10.09 -7.09
N ARG A 716 -14.78 -9.11 -6.30
CA ARG A 716 -15.00 -7.67 -6.57
C ARG A 716 -14.29 -7.19 -7.83
N THR A 717 -13.06 -7.67 -8.05
CA THR A 717 -12.22 -7.14 -9.11
C THR A 717 -12.50 -7.78 -10.47
N ARG A 718 -13.04 -9.01 -10.53
CA ARG A 718 -13.33 -9.81 -11.76
C ARG A 718 -12.25 -9.77 -12.85
N GLY A 719 -11.03 -9.34 -12.51
CA GLY A 719 -9.95 -9.05 -13.45
C GLY A 719 -9.04 -10.27 -13.63
N PRO A 720 -8.41 -10.43 -14.79
CA PRO A 720 -7.46 -11.53 -15.06
C PRO A 720 -6.15 -11.45 -14.26
N THR A 721 -5.95 -10.39 -13.46
CA THR A 721 -4.69 -10.10 -12.72
C THR A 721 -4.67 -10.66 -11.30
N VAL A 722 -5.54 -11.62 -10.99
CA VAL A 722 -5.65 -12.13 -9.62
C VAL A 722 -4.45 -13.02 -9.26
N HIS A 723 -3.80 -12.67 -8.13
CA HIS A 723 -2.67 -13.39 -7.54
C HIS A 723 -2.98 -14.89 -7.34
N PRO A 724 -2.01 -15.79 -7.60
CA PRO A 724 -2.14 -17.25 -7.35
C PRO A 724 -2.67 -17.64 -5.97
N HIS A 725 -2.33 -16.87 -4.93
CA HIS A 725 -2.85 -17.04 -3.56
C HIS A 725 -4.39 -17.12 -3.51
N ALA A 726 -5.10 -16.23 -4.21
CA ALA A 726 -6.56 -16.20 -4.13
C ALA A 726 -7.22 -17.42 -4.81
N GLU A 727 -6.52 -18.07 -5.75
CA GLU A 727 -6.96 -19.34 -6.34
C GLU A 727 -6.74 -20.51 -5.39
N GLY A 728 -5.57 -20.56 -4.75
CA GLY A 728 -5.28 -21.55 -3.71
C GLY A 728 -6.26 -21.45 -2.55
N TYR A 729 -6.55 -20.22 -2.11
CA TYR A 729 -7.46 -19.95 -1.00
C TYR A 729 -8.91 -20.28 -1.33
N GLU A 730 -9.35 -20.04 -2.57
CA GLU A 730 -10.68 -20.48 -3.01
C GLU A 730 -10.79 -22.01 -3.01
N TRP A 731 -9.74 -22.71 -3.48
CA TRP A 731 -9.70 -24.18 -3.44
C TRP A 731 -9.71 -24.71 -2.00
N LEU A 732 -8.93 -24.12 -1.10
CA LEU A 732 -8.88 -24.49 0.31
C LEU A 732 -10.22 -24.23 1.00
N LEU A 733 -10.83 -23.05 0.76
CA LEU A 733 -12.16 -22.72 1.25
C LEU A 733 -13.19 -23.76 0.79
N LYS A 734 -13.13 -24.19 -0.47
CA LYS A 734 -14.00 -25.25 -0.99
C LYS A 734 -13.83 -26.56 -0.24
N LYS A 735 -12.59 -26.95 0.07
CA LYS A 735 -12.28 -28.16 0.84
C LYS A 735 -12.86 -28.08 2.25
N ILE A 736 -12.66 -26.95 2.93
CA ILE A 736 -13.24 -26.68 4.27
C ILE A 736 -14.78 -26.79 4.22
N LEU A 737 -15.44 -26.17 3.24
CA LEU A 737 -16.90 -26.22 3.11
C LEU A 737 -17.42 -27.62 2.76
N LEU A 738 -16.67 -28.41 1.99
CA LEU A 738 -17.02 -29.80 1.69
C LEU A 738 -16.89 -30.69 2.92
N GLU A 739 -15.86 -30.48 3.74
CA GLU A 739 -15.68 -31.23 4.98
C GLU A 739 -16.75 -30.86 6.01
N LEU A 740 -17.04 -29.56 6.18
CA LEU A 740 -18.16 -29.11 7.01
C LEU A 740 -19.51 -29.61 6.50
N LYS A 741 -19.68 -29.85 5.20
CA LYS A 741 -20.92 -30.48 4.71
C LYS A 741 -21.05 -31.94 5.15
N ARG A 742 -19.93 -32.67 5.25
CA ARG A 742 -19.91 -34.07 5.73
C ARG A 742 -20.07 -34.13 7.24
N ASN A 743 -19.42 -33.21 7.95
CA ASN A 743 -19.43 -33.10 9.40
C ASN A 743 -19.70 -31.64 9.82
N PRO A 744 -20.98 -31.24 9.99
CA PRO A 744 -21.35 -29.84 10.17
C PRO A 744 -20.84 -29.14 11.43
N ARG A 745 -20.32 -29.83 12.45
CA ARG A 745 -19.81 -29.19 13.68
C ARG A 745 -20.76 -28.11 14.24
N GLY A 746 -22.06 -28.44 14.36
CA GLY A 746 -23.08 -27.51 14.84
C GLY A 746 -23.63 -26.51 13.82
N LEU A 747 -23.08 -26.45 12.59
CA LEU A 747 -23.63 -25.64 11.50
C LEU A 747 -24.91 -26.28 10.91
N ASP A 748 -25.83 -25.47 10.41
CA ASP A 748 -27.04 -25.93 9.72
C ASP A 748 -26.71 -26.27 8.25
N PRO A 749 -26.70 -27.57 7.85
CA PRO A 749 -26.35 -27.97 6.50
C PRO A 749 -27.42 -27.62 5.46
N SER A 750 -28.61 -27.19 5.89
CA SER A 750 -29.68 -26.71 4.99
C SER A 750 -29.46 -25.27 4.52
N ARG A 751 -28.55 -24.54 5.18
CA ARG A 751 -28.19 -23.16 4.87
C ARG A 751 -26.82 -23.09 4.19
N SER A 752 -26.47 -21.92 3.67
CA SER A 752 -25.13 -21.70 3.15
C SER A 752 -24.10 -21.83 4.28
N LEU A 753 -23.19 -22.80 4.16
CA LEU A 753 -22.15 -23.04 5.17
C LEU A 753 -21.14 -21.89 5.24
N LEU A 754 -20.88 -21.25 4.10
CA LEU A 754 -20.00 -20.09 4.00
C LEU A 754 -20.44 -18.94 4.91
N HIS A 755 -21.75 -18.69 4.99
CA HIS A 755 -22.32 -17.63 5.83
C HIS A 755 -22.38 -17.97 7.33
N GLN A 756 -21.97 -19.18 7.69
CA GLN A 756 -22.00 -19.70 9.06
C GLN A 756 -20.60 -19.95 9.62
N LEU A 757 -19.53 -19.68 8.85
CA LEU A 757 -18.15 -19.93 9.30
C LEU A 757 -17.76 -19.16 10.56
N HIS A 758 -18.43 -18.03 10.85
CA HIS A 758 -18.24 -17.26 12.07
C HIS A 758 -18.78 -17.94 13.33
N LEU A 759 -19.60 -18.99 13.18
CA LEU A 759 -20.15 -19.79 14.28
C LEU A 759 -19.19 -20.89 14.75
N LEU A 760 -18.15 -21.22 13.98
CA LEU A 760 -17.19 -22.26 14.35
C LEU A 760 -16.30 -21.81 15.51
N ALA A 761 -16.17 -22.67 16.52
CA ALA A 761 -15.15 -22.50 17.54
C ALA A 761 -13.74 -22.72 16.95
N PRO A 762 -12.68 -22.10 17.54
CA PRO A 762 -11.30 -22.33 17.11
C PRO A 762 -10.95 -23.81 16.99
N GLN A 763 -11.34 -24.62 17.98
CA GLN A 763 -10.99 -26.04 18.07
C GLN A 763 -11.70 -26.88 17.00
N GLU A 764 -12.94 -26.51 16.65
CA GLU A 764 -13.69 -27.19 15.59
C GLU A 764 -13.07 -26.94 14.21
N LEU A 765 -12.70 -25.69 13.94
CA LEU A 765 -12.00 -25.34 12.71
C LEU A 765 -10.59 -25.96 12.67
N ALA A 766 -9.88 -26.01 13.79
CA ALA A 766 -8.57 -26.67 13.90
C ALA A 766 -8.68 -28.16 13.56
N ALA A 767 -9.70 -28.86 14.10
CA ALA A 767 -9.96 -30.25 13.78
C ALA A 767 -10.28 -30.48 12.29
N VAL A 768 -11.02 -29.58 11.66
CA VAL A 768 -11.27 -29.62 10.21
C VAL A 768 -9.98 -29.42 9.42
N CYS A 769 -9.13 -28.46 9.83
CA CYS A 769 -7.85 -28.22 9.18
C CYS A 769 -6.89 -29.41 9.33
N LEU A 770 -6.84 -30.03 10.51
CA LEU A 770 -6.01 -31.20 10.75
C LEU A 770 -6.45 -32.39 9.88
N LEU A 771 -7.75 -32.68 9.80
CA LEU A 771 -8.28 -33.73 8.92
C LEU A 771 -7.93 -33.47 7.44
N LEU A 772 -8.11 -32.23 6.97
CA LEU A 772 -7.72 -31.87 5.61
C LEU A 772 -6.20 -31.96 5.41
N ALA A 773 -5.41 -31.64 6.43
CA ALA A 773 -3.96 -31.77 6.38
C ALA A 773 -3.54 -33.24 6.27
N GLU A 774 -4.18 -34.16 7.00
CA GLU A 774 -3.99 -35.61 6.86
C GLU A 774 -4.37 -36.08 5.43
N GLU A 775 -5.51 -35.63 4.88
CA GLU A 775 -5.93 -35.97 3.51
C GLU A 775 -4.91 -35.50 2.45
N GLU A 776 -4.31 -34.33 2.65
CA GLU A 776 -3.29 -33.77 1.76
C GLU A 776 -1.87 -34.32 2.04
N GLY A 777 -1.72 -35.25 2.98
CA GLY A 777 -0.44 -35.88 3.34
C GLY A 777 0.53 -34.91 4.01
N LEU A 778 0.01 -33.91 4.72
CA LEU A 778 0.77 -32.92 5.48
C LEU A 778 1.10 -33.39 6.90
N VAL A 779 0.48 -34.47 7.39
CA VAL A 779 0.74 -35.03 8.72
C VAL A 779 1.66 -36.24 8.62
N GLN A 780 2.77 -36.24 9.35
CA GLN A 780 3.61 -37.42 9.56
C GLN A 780 3.31 -38.01 10.94
N HIS A 781 3.05 -39.32 10.99
CA HIS A 781 2.68 -40.07 12.20
C HIS A 781 3.86 -40.81 12.81
#